data_AF-A0A364UST8-F1
#
_entry.id   AF-A0A364UST8-F1
#
_cell.length_a   1.000
_cell.length_b   1.000
_cell.length_c   1.000
_cell.angle_alpha   90.00
_cell.angle_beta   90.00
_cell.angle_gamma   90.00
#
_symmetry.space_group_name_H-M   'P 1'
#
loop_
_entity.id
_entity.type
_entity.pdbx_description
1 polymer ?
#
loop_
_entity_poly.entity_id
_entity_poly.type
_entity_poly.pdbx_seq_one_letter_code
_entity_poly.pdbx_strand_id
1 'polypeptide(L)'
;MTTIKTSNLGFPRLGRKREWKKAIESYWAQKIDKNELDQTLTDLHKENLLLQKNYNLDSVPVGDFSLYDHILDTSLLFNIIPERFQGREVNDDLLFDIARGNKQHVASALIKWFNTNYHYIVPEWDNVEPKLNRNVLLDRFKYAQSINVNAHPVIVGPITFVKLSKGGSQSFEEKVKTLLPLYKEVLQSLVDAGAEYIQIDEPVLVTDESESYENITKEAYEELTNTGLGKHLVIQTYFERVNLKFLSSLPVGGLGLDFVHDHGYNLEQVKAGDFDSSKTLYAGIIDGRNVWAADIEAKKSLIETLQQYAQNIVIQPSSSLLHVPVSLDDETLDESIAEGLSFATEKLDELDALRRLFNDNDSAKYDDLKSRYERFQSQSFKNLDYDFDSVRTQRQSPFSERKQAQYQRLNLPDLPTTTIGSFPQTREVRKYRADWKNQRISDEAYKEFLENEIARWIKIQEEIGLDVLVHGEFERNDMVEFFGEKLQGFLVTKFGWVQSYGSRAVKPPVIYGDVKWTEPLTVKETVYAQSLTDKPVKGMLTGPVTILNWSFERVDIPRTTVQDQIALAINAEVLALEENGIKVIQVDEPALREGLPLRSEYHEQYLKDAVHSFKLATSSVKDETQIHTHMCYSQFGQIIHAIHDLDADVISIETSRSHGDLIKDFEDINYDLGIGLGVYDIHSPRIPTEDEITTAINRSLQQIDRSLFWVNPDCGLKTRKEDEVKEALTVLVNAVRKKREENNATTA
;
A
#
# COMPACT_ATOMS: atom_id res chain seq x y z
N MET A 1 -36.91 14.74 14.91
CA MET A 1 -35.69 14.03 14.50
C MET A 1 -34.78 15.05 13.85
N THR A 2 -33.49 15.03 14.18
CA THR A 2 -32.49 15.91 13.56
C THR A 2 -32.31 15.48 12.10
N THR A 3 -32.36 16.42 11.16
CA THR A 3 -32.03 16.17 9.76
C THR A 3 -30.56 15.75 9.65
N ILE A 4 -30.29 14.60 9.04
CA ILE A 4 -28.92 14.15 8.77
C ILE A 4 -28.45 14.69 7.44
N LYS A 5 -27.19 15.11 7.36
CA LYS A 5 -26.53 15.50 6.09
C LYS A 5 -25.55 14.42 5.67
N THR A 6 -25.18 14.44 4.39
CA THR A 6 -24.19 13.55 3.78
C THR A 6 -22.99 14.35 3.28
N SER A 7 -21.81 13.76 3.40
CA SER A 7 -20.57 14.31 2.86
C SER A 7 -19.65 13.20 2.37
N ASN A 8 -18.50 13.59 1.80
CA ASN A 8 -17.40 12.72 1.46
C ASN A 8 -16.08 13.45 1.72
N LEU A 9 -15.02 12.72 2.09
CA LEU A 9 -13.71 13.29 2.43
C LEU A 9 -12.82 13.51 1.19
N GLY A 10 -13.07 12.76 0.13
CA GLY A 10 -12.32 12.83 -1.14
C GLY A 10 -12.72 11.71 -2.09
N PHE A 11 -12.41 11.84 -3.37
CA PHE A 11 -12.85 10.91 -4.42
C PHE A 11 -11.68 10.36 -5.26
N PRO A 12 -11.77 9.13 -5.82
CA PRO A 12 -10.77 8.62 -6.73
C PRO A 12 -10.45 9.55 -7.91
N ARG A 13 -9.16 9.81 -8.13
CA ARG A 13 -8.67 10.70 -9.19
C ARG A 13 -8.58 10.03 -10.55
N LEU A 14 -8.42 8.71 -10.56
CA LEU A 14 -8.01 7.96 -11.76
C LEU A 14 -9.00 8.08 -12.93
N GLY A 15 -10.30 8.22 -12.63
CA GLY A 15 -11.37 7.98 -13.58
C GLY A 15 -11.65 6.49 -13.76
N ARG A 16 -12.84 6.14 -14.25
CA ARG A 16 -13.33 4.75 -14.35
C ARG A 16 -12.38 3.84 -15.14
N LYS A 17 -11.69 4.37 -16.15
CA LYS A 17 -10.75 3.61 -17.01
C LYS A 17 -9.36 4.22 -17.03
N ARG A 18 -8.97 4.87 -15.92
CA ARG A 18 -7.65 5.49 -15.69
C ARG A 18 -7.32 6.59 -16.71
N GLU A 19 -8.32 7.37 -17.11
CA GLU A 19 -8.22 8.54 -17.97
C GLU A 19 -7.14 9.50 -17.47
N TRP A 20 -7.13 9.76 -16.16
CA TRP A 20 -6.15 10.60 -15.47
C TRP A 20 -4.71 10.12 -15.71
N LYS A 21 -4.45 8.82 -15.49
CA LYS A 21 -3.14 8.20 -15.72
C LYS A 21 -2.70 8.36 -17.17
N LYS A 22 -3.60 8.06 -18.12
CA LYS A 22 -3.30 8.10 -19.56
C LYS A 22 -2.93 9.50 -20.02
N ALA A 23 -3.64 10.53 -19.54
CA ALA A 23 -3.37 11.92 -19.88
C ALA A 23 -1.99 12.34 -19.37
N ILE A 24 -1.73 12.14 -18.08
CA ILE A 24 -0.46 12.52 -17.45
C ILE A 24 0.74 11.78 -18.06
N GLU A 25 0.63 10.48 -18.30
CA GLU A 25 1.72 9.72 -18.93
C GLU A 25 1.95 10.09 -20.39
N SER A 26 0.90 10.50 -21.10
CA SER A 26 1.02 11.01 -22.47
C SER A 26 1.72 12.37 -22.49
N TYR A 27 1.44 13.24 -21.52
CA TYR A 27 2.13 14.51 -21.36
C TYR A 27 3.62 14.30 -21.08
N TRP A 28 3.97 13.43 -20.13
CA TRP A 28 5.36 13.10 -19.83
C TRP A 28 6.11 12.46 -21.00
N ALA A 29 5.39 11.72 -21.85
CA ALA A 29 5.92 11.14 -23.08
C ALA A 29 5.91 12.11 -24.27
N GLN A 30 5.55 13.38 -24.07
CA GLN A 30 5.47 14.44 -25.09
C GLN A 30 4.54 14.07 -26.26
N LYS A 31 3.49 13.29 -25.98
CA LYS A 31 2.47 12.89 -26.98
C LYS A 31 1.28 13.84 -27.05
N ILE A 32 1.04 14.59 -25.98
CA ILE A 32 0.04 15.66 -25.90
C ILE A 32 0.70 16.90 -25.31
N ASP A 33 0.15 18.07 -25.60
CA ASP A 33 0.63 19.34 -25.04
C ASP A 33 -0.05 19.68 -23.69
N LYS A 34 0.33 20.82 -23.11
CA LYS A 34 -0.20 21.29 -21.81
C LYS A 34 -1.70 21.62 -21.87
N ASN A 35 -2.18 22.18 -22.99
CA ASN A 35 -3.59 22.55 -23.13
C ASN A 35 -4.46 21.29 -23.22
N GLU A 36 -4.00 20.27 -23.95
CA GLU A 36 -4.67 18.98 -24.04
C GLU A 36 -4.71 18.25 -22.68
N LEU A 37 -3.62 18.31 -21.91
CA LEU A 37 -3.58 17.80 -20.53
C LEU A 37 -4.62 18.52 -19.66
N ASP A 38 -4.61 19.85 -19.66
CA ASP A 38 -5.48 20.67 -18.82
C ASP A 38 -6.95 20.46 -19.15
N GLN A 39 -7.28 20.42 -20.44
CA GLN A 39 -8.65 20.16 -20.88
C GLN A 39 -9.12 18.78 -20.42
N THR A 40 -8.31 17.74 -20.66
CA THR A 40 -8.66 16.36 -20.29
C THR A 40 -8.88 16.21 -18.78
N LEU A 41 -7.99 16.79 -17.97
CA LEU A 41 -8.08 16.69 -16.51
C LEU A 41 -9.17 17.58 -15.92
N THR A 42 -9.44 18.74 -16.53
CA THR A 42 -10.58 19.59 -16.15
C THR A 42 -11.91 18.90 -16.42
N ASP A 43 -12.05 18.26 -17.58
CA ASP A 43 -13.26 17.51 -17.93
C ASP A 43 -13.48 16.33 -16.98
N LEU A 44 -12.42 15.58 -16.65
CA LEU A 44 -12.49 14.50 -15.68
C LEU A 44 -12.84 14.99 -14.27
N HIS A 45 -12.24 16.09 -13.82
CA HIS A 45 -12.55 16.68 -12.51
C HIS A 45 -14.01 17.14 -12.46
N LYS A 46 -14.51 17.78 -13.52
CA LYS A 46 -15.92 18.15 -13.65
C LYS A 46 -16.84 16.94 -13.59
N GLU A 47 -16.50 15.86 -14.29
CA GLU A 47 -17.24 14.60 -14.24
C GLU A 47 -17.33 14.07 -12.80
N ASN A 48 -16.21 14.02 -12.08
CA ASN A 48 -16.16 13.55 -10.68
C ASN A 48 -17.01 14.41 -9.73
N LEU A 49 -16.98 15.74 -9.89
CA LEU A 49 -17.79 16.65 -9.08
C LEU A 49 -19.29 16.47 -9.34
N LEU A 50 -19.69 16.39 -10.62
CA LEU A 50 -21.08 16.20 -11.01
C LEU A 50 -21.60 14.81 -10.64
N LEU A 51 -20.76 13.78 -10.73
CA LEU A 51 -21.08 12.42 -10.31
C LEU A 51 -21.48 12.40 -8.83
N GLN A 52 -20.61 12.93 -7.96
CA GLN A 52 -20.87 13.01 -6.52
C GLN A 52 -22.14 13.81 -6.19
N LYS A 53 -22.34 14.95 -6.86
CA LYS A 53 -23.58 15.73 -6.75
C LYS A 53 -24.83 14.92 -7.15
N ASN A 54 -24.74 14.13 -8.22
CA ASN A 54 -25.85 13.31 -8.71
C ASN A 54 -26.18 12.11 -7.79
N TYR A 55 -25.24 11.72 -6.92
CA TYR A 55 -25.50 10.83 -5.78
C TYR A 55 -26.10 11.54 -4.56
N ASN A 56 -26.60 12.77 -4.73
CA ASN A 56 -27.33 13.55 -3.71
C ASN A 56 -26.51 13.88 -2.45
N LEU A 57 -25.18 13.96 -2.56
CA LEU A 57 -24.36 14.47 -1.46
C LEU A 57 -24.74 15.93 -1.14
N ASP A 58 -24.92 16.22 0.14
CA ASP A 58 -25.19 17.60 0.58
C ASP A 58 -23.96 18.50 0.40
N SER A 59 -22.76 17.93 0.47
CA SER A 59 -21.49 18.64 0.22
C SER A 59 -20.46 17.74 -0.45
N VAL A 60 -19.82 18.23 -1.50
CA VAL A 60 -18.80 17.51 -2.29
C VAL A 60 -17.39 18.04 -1.94
N PRO A 61 -16.39 17.16 -1.69
CA PRO A 61 -15.04 17.59 -1.37
C PRO A 61 -14.38 18.26 -2.59
N VAL A 62 -13.62 19.33 -2.33
CA VAL A 62 -12.81 20.02 -3.33
C VAL A 62 -11.43 20.33 -2.78
N GLY A 63 -10.39 19.95 -3.51
CA GLY A 63 -8.99 20.07 -3.08
C GLY A 63 -8.28 18.73 -3.06
N ASP A 64 -9.05 17.64 -3.00
CA ASP A 64 -8.63 16.24 -3.07
C ASP A 64 -8.08 15.83 -4.45
N PHE A 65 -8.56 16.42 -5.55
CA PHE A 65 -8.05 16.17 -6.90
C PHE A 65 -6.67 16.79 -7.13
N SER A 66 -5.64 15.96 -7.30
CA SER A 66 -4.25 16.36 -7.57
C SER A 66 -3.76 15.80 -8.91
N LEU A 67 -2.72 16.41 -9.47
CA LEU A 67 -1.95 15.91 -10.62
C LEU A 67 -0.92 14.84 -10.26
N TYR A 68 -0.65 14.65 -8.97
CA TYR A 68 0.23 13.58 -8.53
C TYR A 68 -0.08 13.16 -7.09
N ASP A 69 0.05 14.10 -6.16
CA ASP A 69 -0.11 13.90 -4.73
C ASP A 69 -0.56 15.18 -4.00
N HIS A 70 -1.52 15.04 -3.09
CA HIS A 70 -2.09 16.14 -2.31
C HIS A 70 -1.15 16.74 -1.25
N ILE A 71 -0.16 15.99 -0.75
CA ILE A 71 0.86 16.55 0.15
C ILE A 71 1.84 17.42 -0.66
N LEU A 72 2.18 16.99 -1.87
CA LEU A 72 2.92 17.83 -2.82
C LEU A 72 2.13 19.09 -3.21
N ASP A 73 0.82 18.98 -3.47
CA ASP A 73 -0.04 20.16 -3.73
C ASP A 73 0.06 21.17 -2.56
N THR A 74 0.02 20.69 -1.31
CA THR A 74 0.16 21.53 -0.10
C THR A 74 1.57 22.14 0.01
N SER A 75 2.61 21.37 -0.34
CA SER A 75 3.98 21.88 -0.38
C SER A 75 4.12 23.04 -1.36
N LEU A 76 3.55 22.91 -2.56
CA LEU A 76 3.57 23.97 -3.58
C LEU A 76 2.70 25.16 -3.20
N LEU A 77 1.55 24.93 -2.54
CA LEU A 77 0.68 26.00 -2.01
C LEU A 77 1.44 26.94 -1.06
N PHE A 78 2.29 26.38 -0.19
CA PHE A 78 3.06 27.12 0.80
C PHE A 78 4.52 27.37 0.42
N ASN A 79 4.91 27.12 -0.84
CA ASN A 79 6.27 27.32 -1.33
C ASN A 79 7.36 26.51 -0.58
N ILE A 80 7.00 25.33 -0.07
CA ILE A 80 7.91 24.36 0.52
C ILE A 80 8.52 23.51 -0.61
N ILE A 81 9.50 24.08 -1.29
CA ILE A 81 10.12 23.49 -2.48
C ILE A 81 11.54 23.03 -2.13
N PRO A 82 11.94 21.78 -2.46
CA PRO A 82 13.29 21.29 -2.21
C PRO A 82 14.35 22.22 -2.80
N GLU A 83 15.46 22.42 -2.09
CA GLU A 83 16.53 23.35 -2.46
C GLU A 83 16.96 23.27 -3.94
N ARG A 84 17.10 22.03 -4.45
CA ARG A 84 17.46 21.73 -5.84
C ARG A 84 16.46 22.21 -6.91
N PHE A 85 15.27 22.64 -6.50
CA PHE A 85 14.20 23.13 -7.37
C PHE A 85 13.72 24.55 -7.03
N GLN A 86 14.31 25.20 -6.02
CA GLN A 86 13.93 26.55 -5.61
C GLN A 86 14.19 27.59 -6.71
N GLY A 87 13.46 28.70 -6.65
CA GLY A 87 13.56 29.81 -7.62
C GLY A 87 12.83 29.56 -8.95
N ARG A 88 12.26 28.36 -9.15
CA ARG A 88 11.41 28.05 -10.29
C ARG A 88 9.97 28.55 -10.07
N GLU A 89 9.29 28.83 -11.18
CA GLU A 89 7.86 29.14 -11.16
C GLU A 89 7.06 27.92 -10.68
N VAL A 90 6.08 28.15 -9.81
CA VAL A 90 5.19 27.10 -9.30
C VAL A 90 4.16 26.77 -10.38
N ASN A 91 4.36 25.65 -11.05
CA ASN A 91 3.50 25.12 -12.10
C ASN A 91 3.57 23.57 -12.13
N ASP A 92 2.82 22.96 -13.05
CA ASP A 92 2.70 21.50 -13.15
C ASP A 92 4.03 20.82 -13.51
N ASP A 93 4.90 21.50 -14.27
CA ASP A 93 6.23 20.96 -14.59
C ASP A 93 7.13 20.91 -13.35
N LEU A 94 7.08 21.92 -12.49
CA LEU A 94 7.77 21.88 -11.20
C LEU A 94 7.20 20.76 -10.31
N LEU A 95 5.89 20.61 -10.27
CA LEU A 95 5.22 19.52 -9.54
C LEU A 95 5.74 18.16 -10.01
N PHE A 96 5.76 17.91 -11.32
CA PHE A 96 6.27 16.65 -11.86
C PHE A 96 7.77 16.46 -11.64
N ASP A 97 8.57 17.51 -11.72
CA ASP A 97 10.01 17.43 -11.48
C ASP A 97 10.33 17.10 -10.01
N ILE A 98 9.59 17.65 -9.05
CA ILE A 98 9.73 17.26 -7.63
C ILE A 98 9.31 15.79 -7.46
N ALA A 99 8.18 15.39 -8.03
CA ALA A 99 7.62 14.05 -7.86
C ALA A 99 8.41 12.93 -8.54
N ARG A 100 9.07 13.22 -9.69
CA ARG A 100 9.67 12.20 -10.56
C ARG A 100 11.14 12.42 -10.85
N GLY A 101 11.69 13.56 -10.44
CA GLY A 101 13.02 13.98 -10.85
C GLY A 101 13.06 14.38 -12.32
N ASN A 102 14.20 14.89 -12.74
CA ASN A 102 14.49 15.22 -14.13
C ASN A 102 15.94 14.86 -14.47
N LYS A 103 16.44 15.33 -15.62
CA LYS A 103 17.82 15.01 -16.07
C LYS A 103 18.91 15.51 -15.13
N GLN A 104 18.63 16.53 -14.31
CA GLN A 104 19.61 17.21 -13.46
C GLN A 104 19.45 16.85 -11.98
N HIS A 105 18.22 16.58 -11.54
CA HIS A 105 17.89 16.48 -10.13
C HIS A 105 17.05 15.23 -9.84
N VAL A 106 17.31 14.61 -8.69
CA VAL A 106 16.55 13.47 -8.19
C VAL A 106 15.16 13.88 -7.72
N ALA A 107 14.22 12.94 -7.79
CA ALA A 107 12.89 13.08 -7.20
C ALA A 107 12.97 13.24 -5.67
N SER A 108 11.96 13.87 -5.07
CA SER A 108 11.72 13.79 -3.63
C SER A 108 11.35 12.36 -3.21
N ALA A 109 11.58 12.07 -1.93
CA ALA A 109 11.28 10.75 -1.38
C ALA A 109 9.77 10.47 -1.41
N LEU A 110 9.43 9.21 -1.68
CA LEU A 110 8.06 8.69 -1.70
C LEU A 110 7.90 7.73 -0.53
N ILE A 111 6.95 8.00 0.38
CA ILE A 111 6.69 7.18 1.57
C ILE A 111 5.20 6.85 1.65
N LYS A 112 4.84 5.73 2.27
CA LYS A 112 3.44 5.35 2.49
C LYS A 112 2.67 6.39 3.29
N TRP A 113 1.42 6.57 2.90
CA TRP A 113 0.42 7.35 3.62
C TRP A 113 -0.18 6.48 4.72
N PHE A 114 0.33 6.64 5.94
CA PHE A 114 -0.07 5.86 7.11
C PHE A 114 -0.02 4.35 6.80
N ASN A 115 -1.03 3.58 7.21
CA ASN A 115 -1.16 2.14 6.95
C ASN A 115 -1.94 1.83 5.66
N THR A 116 -1.87 2.69 4.65
CA THR A 116 -2.51 2.45 3.34
C THR A 116 -1.49 2.00 2.28
N ASN A 117 -1.98 1.61 1.09
CA ASN A 117 -1.12 1.37 -0.08
C ASN A 117 -0.91 2.62 -0.96
N TYR A 118 -1.44 3.77 -0.52
CA TYR A 118 -1.15 5.07 -1.14
C TYR A 118 0.19 5.61 -0.60
N HIS A 119 0.93 6.36 -1.42
CA HIS A 119 2.17 7.01 -1.03
C HIS A 119 2.12 8.50 -1.34
N TYR A 120 2.76 9.28 -0.49
CA TYR A 120 2.86 10.73 -0.61
C TYR A 120 4.31 11.17 -0.85
N ILE A 121 4.48 12.37 -1.41
CA ILE A 121 5.79 12.98 -1.62
C ILE A 121 6.18 13.75 -0.36
N VAL A 122 7.32 13.39 0.23
CA VAL A 122 7.81 13.98 1.48
C VAL A 122 8.22 15.45 1.27
N PRO A 123 7.60 16.42 1.98
CA PRO A 123 8.04 17.82 1.92
C PRO A 123 9.45 18.00 2.50
N GLU A 124 10.24 18.90 1.92
CA GLU A 124 11.63 19.16 2.29
C GLU A 124 11.79 20.62 2.74
N TRP A 125 12.27 20.83 3.98
CA TRP A 125 12.34 22.15 4.63
C TRP A 125 13.71 22.82 4.59
N ASP A 126 14.69 22.23 3.91
CA ASP A 126 16.03 22.81 3.81
C ASP A 126 15.99 24.13 3.02
N ASN A 127 16.41 25.22 3.67
CA ASN A 127 16.49 26.56 3.09
C ASN A 127 15.19 27.08 2.44
N VAL A 128 14.03 26.66 2.93
CA VAL A 128 12.73 27.11 2.39
C VAL A 128 12.27 28.44 3.00
N GLU A 129 11.61 29.26 2.20
CA GLU A 129 10.87 30.45 2.65
C GLU A 129 9.37 30.21 2.38
N PRO A 130 8.59 29.82 3.41
CA PRO A 130 7.17 29.57 3.25
C PRO A 130 6.42 30.84 2.85
N LYS A 131 5.59 30.75 1.81
CA LYS A 131 4.74 31.85 1.34
C LYS A 131 3.59 31.36 0.49
N LEU A 132 2.50 32.14 0.46
CA LEU A 132 1.35 31.90 -0.40
C LEU A 132 1.42 32.82 -1.63
N ASN A 133 1.71 32.26 -2.81
CA ASN A 133 1.72 33.05 -4.06
C ASN A 133 0.35 33.06 -4.74
N ARG A 134 -0.29 31.89 -4.81
CA ARG A 134 -1.61 31.67 -5.42
C ARG A 134 -2.36 30.63 -4.63
N ASN A 135 -3.57 30.96 -4.20
CA ASN A 135 -4.44 30.00 -3.53
C ASN A 135 -5.15 29.11 -4.55
N VAL A 136 -4.47 28.03 -4.99
CA VAL A 136 -5.03 27.06 -5.95
C VAL A 136 -6.24 26.31 -5.40
N LEU A 137 -6.36 26.16 -4.08
CA LEU A 137 -7.54 25.56 -3.43
C LEU A 137 -8.77 26.45 -3.58
N LEU A 138 -8.60 27.78 -3.43
CA LEU A 138 -9.67 28.75 -3.68
C LEU A 138 -10.13 28.71 -5.14
N ASP A 139 -9.21 28.59 -6.09
CA ASP A 139 -9.55 28.49 -7.51
C ASP A 139 -10.37 27.23 -7.80
N ARG A 140 -9.98 26.08 -7.23
CA ARG A 140 -10.73 24.82 -7.33
C ARG A 140 -12.13 24.95 -6.70
N PHE A 141 -12.23 25.58 -5.53
CA PHE A 141 -13.51 25.82 -4.85
C PHE A 141 -14.46 26.70 -5.68
N LYS A 142 -13.97 27.83 -6.20
CA LYS A 142 -14.73 28.72 -7.09
C LYS A 142 -15.15 28.02 -8.38
N TYR A 143 -14.30 27.14 -8.92
CA TYR A 143 -14.64 26.33 -10.07
C TYR A 143 -15.85 25.42 -9.78
N ALA A 144 -15.85 24.69 -8.66
CA ALA A 144 -16.98 23.86 -8.26
C ALA A 144 -18.27 24.67 -8.10
N GLN A 145 -18.20 25.86 -7.49
CA GLN A 145 -19.34 26.79 -7.40
C GLN A 145 -19.85 27.22 -8.78
N SER A 146 -18.95 27.49 -9.73
CA SER A 146 -19.31 27.93 -11.09
C SER A 146 -20.12 26.89 -11.88
N ILE A 147 -20.00 25.61 -11.52
CA ILE A 147 -20.78 24.50 -12.10
C ILE A 147 -21.96 24.07 -11.19
N ASN A 148 -22.32 24.92 -10.22
CA ASN A 148 -23.41 24.72 -9.26
C ASN A 148 -23.26 23.45 -8.40
N VAL A 149 -22.04 23.11 -7.98
CA VAL A 149 -21.79 22.03 -7.02
C VAL A 149 -21.66 22.66 -5.63
N ASN A 150 -22.49 22.20 -4.67
CA ASN A 150 -22.28 22.56 -3.27
C ASN A 150 -21.05 21.81 -2.77
N ALA A 151 -20.04 22.55 -2.34
CA ALA A 151 -18.72 22.00 -2.09
C ALA A 151 -18.17 22.47 -0.75
N HIS A 152 -17.24 21.69 -0.22
CA HIS A 152 -16.40 22.08 0.90
C HIS A 152 -14.92 21.91 0.53
N PRO A 153 -14.05 22.86 0.88
CA PRO A 153 -12.62 22.71 0.66
C PRO A 153 -12.01 21.65 1.59
N VAL A 154 -11.02 20.93 1.08
CA VAL A 154 -10.21 19.94 1.82
C VAL A 154 -8.74 20.34 1.75
N ILE A 155 -8.06 20.34 2.90
CA ILE A 155 -6.63 20.61 3.00
C ILE A 155 -6.01 19.75 4.11
N VAL A 156 -4.75 19.33 3.96
CA VAL A 156 -4.03 18.70 5.07
C VAL A 156 -3.70 19.75 6.14
N GLY A 157 -3.84 19.39 7.41
CA GLY A 157 -3.62 20.29 8.53
C GLY A 157 -2.15 20.55 8.81
N PRO A 158 -1.83 21.68 9.48
CA PRO A 158 -0.46 22.10 9.73
C PRO A 158 0.33 21.09 10.56
N ILE A 159 -0.30 20.38 11.50
CA ILE A 159 0.39 19.44 12.39
C ILE A 159 0.83 18.21 11.60
N THR A 160 -0.09 17.62 10.85
CA THR A 160 0.16 16.48 9.95
C THR A 160 1.16 16.85 8.87
N PHE A 161 1.00 18.01 8.20
CA PHE A 161 1.91 18.43 7.14
C PHE A 161 3.36 18.50 7.61
N VAL A 162 3.61 19.14 8.76
CA VAL A 162 4.97 19.28 9.32
C VAL A 162 5.51 17.92 9.77
N LYS A 163 4.68 17.07 10.39
CA LYS A 163 5.13 15.73 10.83
C LYS A 163 5.56 14.87 9.65
N LEU A 164 4.85 14.96 8.53
CA LEU A 164 5.14 14.20 7.33
C LEU A 164 6.32 14.78 6.51
N SER A 165 6.92 15.87 6.97
CA SER A 165 8.05 16.55 6.33
C SER A 165 9.41 16.12 6.88
N LYS A 166 10.49 16.45 6.15
CA LYS A 166 11.89 16.27 6.59
C LYS A 166 12.75 17.52 6.36
N GLY A 167 13.96 17.50 6.91
CA GLY A 167 14.95 18.57 6.73
C GLY A 167 14.62 19.84 7.52
N GLY A 168 15.41 20.89 7.34
CA GLY A 168 15.30 22.17 8.04
C GLY A 168 15.96 22.18 9.42
N SER A 169 16.46 23.35 9.83
CA SER A 169 17.05 23.57 11.17
C SER A 169 16.03 23.94 12.24
N GLN A 170 14.80 24.27 11.83
CA GLN A 170 13.70 24.68 12.71
C GLN A 170 13.12 23.48 13.47
N SER A 171 12.66 23.70 14.69
CA SER A 171 11.88 22.72 15.45
C SER A 171 10.54 22.41 14.79
N PHE A 172 9.88 21.34 15.23
CA PHE A 172 8.53 21.00 14.79
C PHE A 172 7.54 22.16 15.00
N GLU A 173 7.54 22.73 16.20
CA GLU A 173 6.67 23.84 16.60
C GLU A 173 6.96 25.12 15.82
N GLU A 174 8.23 25.42 15.56
CA GLU A 174 8.63 26.57 14.74
C GLU A 174 8.10 26.45 13.31
N LYS A 175 8.18 25.26 12.70
CA LYS A 175 7.63 24.98 11.37
C LYS A 175 6.11 25.13 11.35
N VAL A 176 5.41 24.58 12.34
CA VAL A 176 3.95 24.73 12.48
C VAL A 176 3.59 26.21 12.56
N LYS A 177 4.20 26.96 13.50
CA LYS A 177 3.92 28.39 13.72
C LYS A 177 4.21 29.25 12.49
N THR A 178 5.23 28.90 11.72
CA THR A 178 5.57 29.61 10.47
C THR A 178 4.47 29.46 9.42
N LEU A 179 3.74 28.33 9.40
CA LEU A 179 2.66 28.11 8.44
C LEU A 179 1.32 28.70 8.85
N LEU A 180 1.06 28.91 10.14
CA LEU A 180 -0.26 29.35 10.63
C LEU A 180 -0.78 30.63 9.95
N PRO A 181 0.04 31.69 9.72
CA PRO A 181 -0.41 32.86 8.98
C PRO A 181 -0.84 32.54 7.54
N LEU A 182 -0.15 31.61 6.87
CA LEU A 182 -0.46 31.19 5.50
C LEU A 182 -1.74 30.34 5.45
N TYR A 183 -1.89 29.40 6.38
CA TYR A 183 -3.15 28.66 6.53
C TYR A 183 -4.31 29.60 6.79
N LYS A 184 -4.13 30.58 7.67
CA LYS A 184 -5.16 31.58 7.96
C LYS A 184 -5.58 32.36 6.73
N GLU A 185 -4.63 32.80 5.89
CA GLU A 185 -4.92 33.48 4.63
C GLU A 185 -5.72 32.58 3.68
N VAL A 186 -5.30 31.31 3.52
CA VAL A 186 -6.01 30.32 2.70
C VAL A 186 -7.44 30.12 3.20
N LEU A 187 -7.60 29.80 4.49
CA LEU A 187 -8.89 29.50 5.12
C LEU A 187 -9.84 30.70 5.08
N GLN A 188 -9.35 31.91 5.38
CA GLN A 188 -10.16 33.12 5.32
C GLN A 188 -10.68 33.37 3.91
N SER A 189 -9.83 33.22 2.88
CA SER A 189 -10.25 33.44 1.50
C SER A 189 -11.31 32.44 1.01
N LEU A 190 -11.33 31.23 1.57
CA LEU A 190 -12.35 30.22 1.29
C LEU A 190 -13.69 30.56 1.97
N VAL A 191 -13.65 31.00 3.24
CA VAL A 191 -14.84 31.49 3.95
C VAL A 191 -15.41 32.72 3.25
N ASP A 192 -14.57 33.66 2.82
CA ASP A 192 -14.98 34.86 2.08
C ASP A 192 -15.62 34.51 0.73
N ALA A 193 -15.23 33.39 0.11
CA ALA A 193 -15.85 32.84 -1.09
C ALA A 193 -17.11 32.03 -0.82
N GLY A 194 -17.54 31.89 0.44
CA GLY A 194 -18.79 31.25 0.84
C GLY A 194 -18.67 29.77 1.22
N ALA A 195 -17.48 29.28 1.59
CA ALA A 195 -17.35 27.93 2.15
C ALA A 195 -18.12 27.83 3.49
N GLU A 196 -19.11 26.94 3.56
CA GLU A 196 -19.87 26.69 4.80
C GLU A 196 -19.00 26.06 5.88
N TYR A 197 -18.18 25.09 5.48
CA TYR A 197 -17.14 24.50 6.31
C TYR A 197 -15.91 24.12 5.46
N ILE A 198 -14.79 23.89 6.13
CA ILE A 198 -13.51 23.49 5.55
C ILE A 198 -13.02 22.27 6.33
N GLN A 199 -12.76 21.18 5.60
CA GLN A 199 -12.15 19.98 6.14
C GLN A 199 -10.64 20.18 6.27
N ILE A 200 -10.12 19.99 7.47
CA ILE A 200 -8.69 20.03 7.77
C ILE A 200 -8.27 18.66 8.26
N ASP A 201 -7.52 17.94 7.43
CA ASP A 201 -7.09 16.57 7.71
C ASP A 201 -5.93 16.58 8.72
N GLU A 202 -6.19 16.09 9.93
CA GLU A 202 -5.16 15.86 10.96
C GLU A 202 -5.04 14.37 11.34
N PRO A 203 -4.81 13.45 10.39
CA PRO A 203 -4.70 12.02 10.68
C PRO A 203 -3.50 11.67 11.57
N VAL A 204 -2.50 12.54 11.73
CA VAL A 204 -1.43 12.30 12.71
C VAL A 204 -1.97 12.15 14.14
N LEU A 205 -3.13 12.73 14.44
CA LEU A 205 -3.74 12.68 15.78
C LEU A 205 -4.35 11.32 16.13
N VAL A 206 -4.29 10.34 15.22
CA VAL A 206 -4.67 8.94 15.49
C VAL A 206 -3.47 8.04 15.79
N THR A 207 -2.24 8.55 15.71
CA THR A 207 -1.02 7.75 15.95
C THR A 207 -0.63 7.75 17.43
N ASP A 208 0.32 6.89 17.81
CA ASP A 208 0.86 6.86 19.18
C ASP A 208 1.51 8.18 19.61
N GLU A 209 2.04 8.95 18.66
CA GLU A 209 2.67 10.24 18.95
C GLU A 209 1.65 11.37 19.18
N SER A 210 0.34 11.11 19.01
CA SER A 210 -0.73 12.11 19.11
C SER A 210 -0.67 12.95 20.39
N GLU A 211 -0.42 12.33 21.55
CA GLU A 211 -0.30 13.04 22.84
C GLU A 211 0.82 14.12 22.82
N SER A 212 1.93 13.85 22.12
CA SER A 212 3.04 14.80 22.01
C SER A 212 2.69 16.04 21.19
N TYR A 213 1.65 15.96 20.34
CA TYR A 213 1.21 17.06 19.48
C TYR A 213 0.07 17.87 20.08
N GLU A 214 -0.54 17.46 21.19
CA GLU A 214 -1.75 18.10 21.72
C GLU A 214 -1.55 19.60 22.04
N ASN A 215 -0.43 19.96 22.68
CA ASN A 215 -0.16 21.35 23.06
C ASN A 215 -0.03 22.26 21.84
N ILE A 216 0.79 21.87 20.86
CA ILE A 216 1.01 22.67 19.65
C ILE A 216 -0.23 22.67 18.75
N THR A 217 -1.00 21.58 18.73
CA THR A 217 -2.30 21.52 18.04
C THR A 217 -3.27 22.52 18.67
N LYS A 218 -3.38 22.55 19.99
CA LYS A 218 -4.23 23.52 20.70
C LYS A 218 -3.83 24.96 20.37
N GLU A 219 -2.54 25.29 20.47
CA GLU A 219 -2.02 26.62 20.10
C GLU A 219 -2.38 26.98 18.65
N ALA A 220 -2.16 26.07 17.70
CA ALA A 220 -2.43 26.28 16.29
C ALA A 220 -3.91 26.57 16.02
N TYR A 221 -4.82 25.75 16.55
CA TYR A 221 -6.26 25.95 16.33
C TYR A 221 -6.83 27.11 17.13
N GLU A 222 -6.28 27.48 18.29
CA GLU A 222 -6.61 28.75 18.94
C GLU A 222 -6.22 29.94 18.05
N GLU A 223 -5.00 29.94 17.48
CA GLU A 223 -4.54 31.00 16.59
C GLU A 223 -5.40 31.13 15.31
N LEU A 224 -5.70 30.01 14.65
CA LEU A 224 -6.51 29.99 13.44
C LEU A 224 -7.95 30.46 13.70
N THR A 225 -8.50 30.19 14.89
CA THR A 225 -9.91 30.46 15.20
C THR A 225 -10.17 31.82 15.85
N ASN A 226 -9.12 32.49 16.34
CA ASN A 226 -9.18 33.85 16.92
C ASN A 226 -9.72 34.93 15.96
N THR A 227 -9.95 34.63 14.68
CA THR A 227 -10.60 35.51 13.69
C THR A 227 -12.04 35.13 13.35
N GLY A 228 -12.66 34.23 14.12
CA GLY A 228 -14.03 33.76 13.87
C GLY A 228 -14.11 32.61 12.85
N LEU A 229 -12.98 32.08 12.38
CA LEU A 229 -12.92 30.94 11.47
C LEU A 229 -13.40 29.64 12.13
N GLY A 230 -13.32 29.52 13.46
CA GLY A 230 -13.54 28.26 14.18
C GLY A 230 -14.82 27.52 13.82
N LYS A 231 -15.95 28.22 13.70
CA LYS A 231 -17.25 27.62 13.33
C LYS A 231 -17.27 26.94 11.96
N HIS A 232 -16.33 27.30 11.07
CA HIS A 232 -16.20 26.72 9.72
C HIS A 232 -15.19 25.58 9.68
N LEU A 233 -14.33 25.42 10.69
CA LEU A 233 -13.28 24.40 10.63
C LEU A 233 -13.81 23.06 11.13
N VAL A 234 -13.48 22.01 10.39
CA VAL A 234 -13.74 20.61 10.76
C VAL A 234 -12.41 19.90 10.80
N ILE A 235 -11.98 19.49 11.99
CA ILE A 235 -10.79 18.63 12.12
C ILE A 235 -11.22 17.21 11.76
N GLN A 236 -10.64 16.67 10.71
CA GLN A 236 -10.94 15.34 10.21
C GLN A 236 -9.81 14.39 10.58
N THR A 237 -10.16 13.29 11.25
CA THR A 237 -9.25 12.16 11.50
C THR A 237 -9.80 10.90 10.85
N TYR A 238 -8.91 9.93 10.60
CA TYR A 238 -9.28 8.65 9.98
C TYR A 238 -8.19 7.61 10.23
N PHE A 239 -8.52 6.33 9.97
CA PHE A 239 -7.67 5.14 10.08
C PHE A 239 -7.49 4.54 11.46
N GLU A 240 -7.82 5.28 12.53
CA GLU A 240 -7.82 4.80 13.91
C GLU A 240 -8.63 5.75 14.82
N ARG A 241 -8.78 5.37 16.08
CA ARG A 241 -9.33 6.16 17.17
C ARG A 241 -8.49 7.39 17.51
N VAL A 242 -9.15 8.34 18.16
CA VAL A 242 -8.57 9.59 18.65
C VAL A 242 -8.64 9.69 20.18
N ASN A 243 -7.89 10.63 20.76
CA ASN A 243 -8.25 11.22 22.06
C ASN A 243 -9.41 12.22 21.86
N LEU A 244 -10.65 11.74 21.97
CA LEU A 244 -11.83 12.53 21.66
C LEU A 244 -12.01 13.71 22.60
N LYS A 245 -11.70 13.52 23.89
CA LYS A 245 -11.76 14.58 24.90
C LYS A 245 -10.85 15.75 24.56
N PHE A 246 -9.64 15.47 24.08
CA PHE A 246 -8.72 16.51 23.61
C PHE A 246 -9.29 17.22 22.37
N LEU A 247 -9.66 16.48 21.31
CA LEU A 247 -10.18 17.10 20.09
C LEU A 247 -11.45 17.92 20.33
N SER A 248 -12.32 17.44 21.20
CA SER A 248 -13.55 18.14 21.57
C SER A 248 -13.30 19.44 22.33
N SER A 249 -12.14 19.62 22.95
CA SER A 249 -11.76 20.87 23.61
C SER A 249 -11.33 21.97 22.63
N LEU A 250 -11.00 21.62 21.38
CA LEU A 250 -10.50 22.57 20.39
C LEU A 250 -11.62 23.51 19.89
N PRO A 251 -11.30 24.78 19.58
CA PRO A 251 -12.28 25.82 19.22
C PRO A 251 -12.82 25.71 17.77
N VAL A 252 -13.13 24.50 17.31
CA VAL A 252 -13.60 24.19 15.93
C VAL A 252 -15.10 23.85 15.89
N GLY A 253 -15.71 23.99 14.71
CA GLY A 253 -17.15 23.82 14.48
C GLY A 253 -17.61 22.37 14.33
N GLY A 254 -16.70 21.46 13.96
CA GLY A 254 -16.99 20.04 13.86
C GLY A 254 -15.77 19.16 13.99
N LEU A 255 -16.01 17.87 14.23
CA LEU A 255 -15.00 16.82 14.30
C LEU A 255 -15.42 15.66 13.41
N GLY A 256 -14.49 15.21 12.57
CA GLY A 256 -14.62 14.01 11.77
C GLY A 256 -13.96 12.83 12.43
N LEU A 257 -14.74 11.77 12.69
CA LEU A 257 -14.29 10.56 13.38
C LEU A 257 -14.54 9.33 12.53
N ASP A 258 -13.58 8.41 12.52
CA ASP A 258 -13.70 7.08 11.93
C ASP A 258 -14.44 6.16 12.90
N PHE A 259 -15.49 5.48 12.45
CA PHE A 259 -16.23 4.46 13.22
C PHE A 259 -16.16 3.07 12.57
N VAL A 260 -15.20 2.88 11.66
CA VAL A 260 -14.94 1.63 10.94
C VAL A 260 -13.63 1.02 11.40
N HIS A 261 -12.58 1.83 11.51
CA HIS A 261 -11.23 1.40 11.83
C HIS A 261 -10.76 1.80 13.24
N ASP A 262 -11.68 2.25 14.10
CA ASP A 262 -11.41 2.77 15.44
C ASP A 262 -11.45 1.72 16.55
N HIS A 263 -11.62 0.44 16.19
CA HIS A 263 -11.82 -0.68 17.11
C HIS A 263 -12.99 -0.45 18.13
N GLY A 264 -13.96 0.40 17.78
CA GLY A 264 -15.11 0.76 18.63
C GLY A 264 -14.82 1.81 19.71
N TYR A 265 -13.58 2.30 19.84
CA TYR A 265 -13.21 3.23 20.89
C TYR A 265 -13.80 4.63 20.72
N ASN A 266 -13.99 5.13 19.50
CA ASN A 266 -14.57 6.46 19.31
C ASN A 266 -16.04 6.46 19.74
N LEU A 267 -16.79 5.39 19.46
CA LEU A 267 -18.17 5.26 19.92
C LEU A 267 -18.27 5.23 21.45
N GLU A 268 -17.39 4.50 22.12
CA GLU A 268 -17.38 4.45 23.59
C GLU A 268 -17.02 5.81 24.21
N GLN A 269 -16.07 6.55 23.64
CA GLN A 269 -15.76 7.92 24.07
C GLN A 269 -16.95 8.88 23.87
N VAL A 270 -17.68 8.76 22.75
CA VAL A 270 -18.92 9.55 22.53
C VAL A 270 -19.95 9.23 23.61
N LYS A 271 -20.19 7.95 23.93
CA LYS A 271 -21.13 7.53 24.98
C LYS A 271 -20.70 7.99 26.37
N ALA A 272 -19.40 8.08 26.62
CA ALA A 272 -18.83 8.59 27.87
C ALA A 272 -19.01 10.10 28.05
N GLY A 273 -19.45 10.81 27.02
CA GLY A 273 -19.67 12.26 27.05
C GLY A 273 -18.41 13.08 26.73
N ASP A 274 -17.39 12.47 26.13
CA ASP A 274 -16.17 13.18 25.72
C ASP A 274 -16.37 14.07 24.48
N PHE A 275 -17.51 13.92 23.79
CA PHE A 275 -17.91 14.77 22.67
C PHE A 275 -18.79 15.95 23.12
N ASP A 276 -18.39 17.17 22.75
CA ASP A 276 -19.17 18.38 22.90
C ASP A 276 -20.32 18.38 21.87
N SER A 277 -21.52 18.07 22.35
CA SER A 277 -22.75 17.98 21.55
C SER A 277 -23.09 19.24 20.73
N SER A 278 -22.50 20.41 21.04
CA SER A 278 -22.69 21.64 20.27
C SER A 278 -21.92 21.66 18.95
N LYS A 279 -20.88 20.83 18.82
CA LYS A 279 -20.12 20.65 17.58
C LYS A 279 -20.88 19.73 16.61
N THR A 280 -20.60 19.88 15.32
CA THR A 280 -21.09 18.93 14.31
C THR A 280 -20.23 17.68 14.31
N LEU A 281 -20.85 16.51 14.45
CA LEU A 281 -20.17 15.23 14.30
C LEU A 281 -20.19 14.79 12.83
N TYR A 282 -19.02 14.70 12.22
CA TYR A 282 -18.83 14.12 10.89
C TYR A 282 -18.49 12.63 11.06
N ALA A 283 -19.52 11.79 11.03
CA ALA A 283 -19.44 10.37 11.33
C ALA A 283 -19.02 9.56 10.10
N GLY A 284 -17.78 9.08 10.12
CA GLY A 284 -17.21 8.18 9.13
C GLY A 284 -17.69 6.75 9.32
N ILE A 285 -18.81 6.38 8.69
CA ILE A 285 -19.53 5.12 8.96
C ILE A 285 -19.46 4.11 7.80
N ILE A 286 -19.16 4.57 6.59
CA ILE A 286 -18.99 3.71 5.40
C ILE A 286 -17.50 3.49 5.14
N ASP A 287 -17.05 2.25 4.96
CA ASP A 287 -15.61 1.98 4.84
C ASP A 287 -15.01 2.65 3.58
N GLY A 288 -14.08 3.60 3.77
CA GLY A 288 -13.37 4.27 2.68
C GLY A 288 -12.14 3.51 2.16
N ARG A 289 -11.80 2.35 2.74
CA ARG A 289 -10.59 1.56 2.43
C ARG A 289 -10.84 0.15 1.92
N ASN A 290 -12.08 -0.32 1.94
CA ASN A 290 -12.44 -1.67 1.48
C ASN A 290 -13.68 -1.64 0.57
N VAL A 291 -13.87 -2.69 -0.23
CA VAL A 291 -14.87 -2.76 -1.30
C VAL A 291 -16.17 -3.45 -0.90
N TRP A 292 -16.36 -3.77 0.38
CA TRP A 292 -17.59 -4.43 0.84
C TRP A 292 -18.74 -3.44 0.95
N ALA A 293 -19.92 -3.93 0.57
CA ALA A 293 -21.18 -3.29 0.87
C ALA A 293 -21.40 -3.22 2.39
N ALA A 294 -21.89 -2.08 2.86
CA ALA A 294 -22.12 -1.87 4.29
C ALA A 294 -23.29 -2.73 4.81
N ASP A 295 -23.18 -3.24 6.04
CA ASP A 295 -24.35 -3.68 6.82
C ASP A 295 -25.21 -2.45 7.14
N ILE A 296 -26.16 -2.17 6.26
CA ILE A 296 -26.93 -0.93 6.30
C ILE A 296 -27.82 -0.83 7.55
N GLU A 297 -28.24 -1.96 8.15
CA GLU A 297 -28.98 -1.97 9.41
C GLU A 297 -28.05 -1.62 10.58
N ALA A 298 -26.83 -2.16 10.61
CA ALA A 298 -25.83 -1.76 11.61
C ALA A 298 -25.49 -0.27 11.50
N LYS A 299 -25.38 0.27 10.26
CA LYS A 299 -25.13 1.72 10.05
C LYS A 299 -26.28 2.59 10.52
N LYS A 300 -27.53 2.19 10.24
CA LYS A 300 -28.71 2.87 10.79
C LYS A 300 -28.69 2.87 12.32
N SER A 301 -28.44 1.73 12.95
CA SER A 301 -28.37 1.60 14.42
C SER A 301 -27.27 2.48 15.04
N LEU A 302 -26.12 2.60 14.35
CA LEU A 302 -25.05 3.51 14.76
C LEU A 302 -25.51 4.97 14.69
N ILE A 303 -26.17 5.39 13.61
CA ILE A 303 -26.71 6.77 13.49
C ILE A 303 -27.71 7.07 14.62
N GLU A 304 -28.66 6.17 14.89
CA GLU A 304 -29.63 6.31 15.98
C GLU A 304 -28.96 6.44 17.35
N THR A 305 -27.84 5.74 17.54
CA THR A 305 -27.03 5.86 18.76
C THR A 305 -26.37 7.23 18.84
N LEU A 306 -25.70 7.67 17.77
CA LEU A 306 -24.97 8.94 17.73
C LEU A 306 -25.91 10.16 17.89
N GLN A 307 -27.15 10.09 17.40
CA GLN A 307 -28.16 11.14 17.55
C GLN A 307 -28.54 11.44 19.01
N GLN A 308 -28.23 10.53 19.94
CA GLN A 308 -28.45 10.75 21.38
C GLN A 308 -27.37 11.65 22.01
N TYR A 309 -26.20 11.78 21.36
CA TYR A 309 -25.03 12.45 21.91
C TYR A 309 -24.58 13.67 21.09
N ALA A 310 -24.97 13.77 19.81
CA ALA A 310 -24.63 14.88 18.93
C ALA A 310 -25.89 15.61 18.43
N GLN A 311 -25.88 16.95 18.49
CA GLN A 311 -27.01 17.75 18.00
C GLN A 311 -27.07 17.82 16.48
N ASN A 312 -25.91 17.80 15.81
CA ASN A 312 -25.79 17.86 14.36
C ASN A 312 -24.89 16.72 13.88
N ILE A 313 -25.36 15.96 12.89
CA ILE A 313 -24.64 14.82 12.34
C ILE A 313 -24.56 14.94 10.82
N VAL A 314 -23.34 14.75 10.31
CA VAL A 314 -23.04 14.52 8.90
C VAL A 314 -22.51 13.10 8.77
N ILE A 315 -23.17 12.26 7.99
CA ILE A 315 -22.67 10.91 7.69
C ILE A 315 -21.77 10.95 6.44
N GLN A 316 -20.70 10.18 6.47
CA GLN A 316 -19.68 10.18 5.40
C GLN A 316 -18.91 8.85 5.41
N PRO A 317 -18.03 8.61 4.43
CA PRO A 317 -17.08 7.51 4.51
C PRO A 317 -16.07 7.70 5.65
N SER A 318 -15.45 6.61 6.12
CA SER A 318 -14.46 6.61 7.21
C SER A 318 -13.16 7.32 6.85
N SER A 319 -12.79 7.32 5.58
CA SER A 319 -11.64 8.01 5.00
C SER A 319 -11.99 8.50 3.60
N SER A 320 -11.07 9.22 2.94
CA SER A 320 -11.20 9.50 1.50
C SER A 320 -11.46 8.22 0.70
N LEU A 321 -12.35 8.30 -0.30
CA LEU A 321 -12.62 7.19 -1.21
C LEU A 321 -11.48 6.98 -2.22
N LEU A 322 -10.40 7.77 -2.17
CA LEU A 322 -9.16 7.55 -2.92
C LEU A 322 -8.65 6.10 -2.83
N HIS A 323 -8.91 5.42 -1.72
CA HIS A 323 -8.40 4.08 -1.40
C HIS A 323 -9.27 2.93 -1.94
N VAL A 324 -10.37 3.22 -2.64
CA VAL A 324 -11.24 2.22 -3.28
C VAL A 324 -11.38 2.50 -4.77
N PRO A 325 -11.80 1.52 -5.59
CA PRO A 325 -12.02 1.75 -7.00
C PRO A 325 -13.24 2.66 -7.25
N VAL A 326 -13.42 3.10 -8.50
CA VAL A 326 -14.40 4.14 -8.82
C VAL A 326 -15.84 3.63 -8.79
N SER A 327 -16.15 2.56 -9.53
CA SER A 327 -17.53 2.11 -9.73
C SER A 327 -17.59 0.68 -10.23
N LEU A 328 -18.63 -0.06 -9.83
CA LEU A 328 -18.94 -1.39 -10.34
C LEU A 328 -19.56 -1.39 -11.75
N ASP A 329 -20.04 -0.24 -12.27
CA ASP A 329 -20.76 -0.13 -13.54
C ASP A 329 -20.03 -0.77 -14.75
N ASP A 330 -18.69 -0.72 -14.75
CA ASP A 330 -17.86 -1.20 -15.85
C ASP A 330 -17.35 -2.65 -15.63
N GLU A 331 -17.65 -3.24 -14.47
CA GLU A 331 -17.25 -4.61 -14.14
C GLU A 331 -18.16 -5.65 -14.78
N THR A 332 -17.67 -6.89 -14.87
CA THR A 332 -18.47 -8.03 -15.32
C THR A 332 -18.26 -9.15 -14.32
N LEU A 333 -19.18 -9.24 -13.35
CA LEU A 333 -19.06 -10.07 -12.16
C LEU A 333 -20.24 -11.04 -12.07
N ASP A 334 -20.02 -12.15 -11.38
CA ASP A 334 -21.12 -13.00 -10.93
C ASP A 334 -22.03 -12.21 -9.98
N GLU A 335 -23.35 -12.29 -10.19
CA GLU A 335 -24.33 -11.52 -9.44
C GLU A 335 -24.24 -11.81 -7.93
N SER A 336 -24.01 -13.07 -7.54
CA SER A 336 -23.91 -13.46 -6.13
C SER A 336 -22.72 -12.84 -5.41
N ILE A 337 -21.67 -12.47 -6.15
CA ILE A 337 -20.49 -11.76 -5.61
C ILE A 337 -20.70 -10.25 -5.70
N ALA A 338 -21.25 -9.76 -6.82
CA ALA A 338 -21.51 -8.33 -7.04
C ALA A 338 -22.45 -7.74 -5.98
N GLU A 339 -23.42 -8.51 -5.49
CA GLU A 339 -24.32 -8.09 -4.41
C GLU A 339 -23.58 -7.66 -3.13
N GLY A 340 -22.42 -8.26 -2.85
CA GLY A 340 -21.59 -7.96 -1.69
C GLY A 340 -20.64 -6.79 -1.84
N LEU A 341 -20.51 -6.20 -3.04
CA LEU A 341 -19.52 -5.17 -3.32
C LEU A 341 -20.12 -3.77 -3.38
N SER A 342 -19.34 -2.80 -2.92
CA SER A 342 -19.57 -1.37 -3.06
C SER A 342 -18.23 -0.66 -3.32
N PHE A 343 -18.04 -0.10 -4.53
CA PHE A 343 -16.91 0.79 -4.84
C PHE A 343 -17.27 2.24 -4.46
N ALA A 344 -16.50 3.24 -4.92
CA ALA A 344 -16.71 4.63 -4.51
C ALA A 344 -18.13 5.13 -4.80
N THR A 345 -18.69 4.88 -5.99
CA THR A 345 -20.06 5.31 -6.32
C THR A 345 -21.14 4.61 -5.51
N GLU A 346 -21.01 3.31 -5.28
CA GLU A 346 -21.99 2.56 -4.50
C GLU A 346 -21.96 2.98 -3.02
N LYS A 347 -20.80 3.35 -2.49
CA LYS A 347 -20.68 3.93 -1.14
C LYS A 347 -21.40 5.27 -1.00
N LEU A 348 -21.47 6.07 -2.07
CA LEU A 348 -22.28 7.29 -2.07
C LEU A 348 -23.78 6.96 -2.09
N ASP A 349 -24.17 5.89 -2.79
CA ASP A 349 -25.55 5.41 -2.80
C ASP A 349 -25.99 4.85 -1.43
N GLU A 350 -25.09 4.18 -0.71
CA GLU A 350 -25.30 3.75 0.69
C GLU A 350 -25.59 4.94 1.62
N LEU A 351 -24.86 6.05 1.46
CA LEU A 351 -25.11 7.29 2.21
C LEU A 351 -26.45 7.92 1.84
N ASP A 352 -26.80 7.99 0.55
CA ASP A 352 -28.10 8.52 0.09
C ASP A 352 -29.28 7.67 0.60
N ALA A 353 -29.13 6.34 0.64
CA ALA A 353 -30.14 5.43 1.18
C ALA A 353 -30.43 5.71 2.67
N LEU A 354 -29.38 5.89 3.48
CA LEU A 354 -29.53 6.27 4.89
C LEU A 354 -30.14 7.68 5.03
N ARG A 355 -29.66 8.65 4.24
CA ARG A 355 -30.20 10.02 4.24
C ARG A 355 -31.70 10.06 4.00
N ARG A 356 -32.16 9.38 2.96
CA ARG A 356 -33.58 9.26 2.58
C ARG A 356 -34.41 8.60 3.67
N LEU A 357 -33.89 7.52 4.27
CA LEU A 357 -34.57 6.82 5.35
C LEU A 357 -34.84 7.76 6.53
N PHE A 358 -33.82 8.49 7.01
CA PHE A 358 -33.95 9.35 8.19
C PHE A 358 -34.67 10.68 7.93
N ASN A 359 -34.47 11.28 6.76
CA ASN A 359 -35.02 12.62 6.47
C ASN A 359 -36.41 12.56 5.82
N ASP A 360 -36.63 11.59 4.93
CA ASP A 360 -37.81 11.55 4.06
C ASP A 360 -38.75 10.38 4.40
N ASN A 361 -38.35 9.47 5.30
CA ASN A 361 -39.00 8.18 5.55
C ASN A 361 -39.15 7.30 4.29
N ASP A 362 -38.23 7.44 3.34
CA ASP A 362 -38.14 6.61 2.13
C ASP A 362 -37.16 5.44 2.38
N SER A 363 -37.70 4.23 2.57
CA SER A 363 -36.93 3.02 2.85
C SER A 363 -36.57 2.22 1.60
N ALA A 364 -37.02 2.59 0.39
CA ALA A 364 -36.95 1.69 -0.76
C ALA A 364 -35.52 1.25 -1.12
N LYS A 365 -34.58 2.20 -1.17
CA LYS A 365 -33.15 1.89 -1.39
C LYS A 365 -32.53 1.14 -0.21
N TYR A 366 -32.90 1.54 1.00
CA TYR A 366 -32.40 0.92 2.22
C TYR A 366 -32.79 -0.57 2.31
N ASP A 367 -34.04 -0.89 2.02
CA ASP A 367 -34.57 -2.26 2.05
C ASP A 367 -33.93 -3.15 0.97
N ASP A 368 -33.62 -2.59 -0.21
CA ASP A 368 -32.88 -3.29 -1.27
C ASP A 368 -31.44 -3.60 -0.83
N LEU A 369 -30.70 -2.59 -0.35
CA LEU A 369 -29.32 -2.77 0.13
C LEU A 369 -29.24 -3.78 1.28
N LYS A 370 -30.20 -3.72 2.21
CA LYS A 370 -30.30 -4.69 3.31
C LYS A 370 -30.51 -6.11 2.79
N SER A 371 -31.45 -6.28 1.86
CA SER A 371 -31.75 -7.60 1.27
C SER A 371 -30.55 -8.16 0.49
N ARG A 372 -29.82 -7.31 -0.25
CA ARG A 372 -28.58 -7.68 -0.95
C ARG A 372 -27.49 -8.14 0.01
N TYR A 373 -27.28 -7.37 1.09
CA TYR A 373 -26.33 -7.72 2.13
C TYR A 373 -26.65 -9.09 2.74
N GLU A 374 -27.91 -9.32 3.16
CA GLU A 374 -28.35 -10.60 3.74
C GLU A 374 -28.14 -11.78 2.78
N ARG A 375 -28.47 -11.62 1.49
CA ARG A 375 -28.21 -12.64 0.47
C ARG A 375 -26.73 -12.95 0.33
N PHE A 376 -25.87 -11.93 0.25
CA PHE A 376 -24.42 -12.11 0.16
C PHE A 376 -23.84 -12.79 1.41
N GLN A 377 -24.33 -12.49 2.61
CA GLN A 377 -23.88 -13.18 3.84
C GLN A 377 -24.29 -14.65 3.88
N SER A 378 -25.39 -15.02 3.21
CA SER A 378 -25.89 -16.40 3.18
C SER A 378 -25.21 -17.34 2.15
N GLN A 379 -24.25 -16.83 1.38
CA GLN A 379 -23.62 -17.58 0.28
C GLN A 379 -22.78 -18.77 0.78
N SER A 380 -22.88 -19.91 0.11
CA SER A 380 -22.20 -21.15 0.53
C SER A 380 -20.68 -21.11 0.35
N PHE A 381 -20.17 -20.28 -0.57
CA PHE A 381 -18.73 -20.11 -0.78
C PHE A 381 -18.00 -19.46 0.41
N LYS A 382 -18.73 -19.03 1.44
CA LYS A 382 -18.22 -18.45 2.68
C LYS A 382 -18.12 -19.43 3.86
N ASN A 383 -18.51 -20.69 3.64
CA ASN A 383 -18.63 -21.71 4.68
C ASN A 383 -18.05 -23.05 4.19
N LEU A 384 -16.77 -23.06 3.86
CA LEU A 384 -16.01 -24.26 3.54
C LEU A 384 -15.43 -24.88 4.83
N ASP A 385 -15.29 -26.20 4.84
CA ASP A 385 -14.68 -26.92 5.95
C ASP A 385 -13.14 -26.83 5.89
N TYR A 386 -12.52 -26.48 7.03
CA TYR A 386 -11.07 -26.43 7.22
C TYR A 386 -10.67 -27.26 8.43
N ASP A 387 -9.51 -27.91 8.34
CA ASP A 387 -8.84 -28.60 9.45
C ASP A 387 -7.47 -27.92 9.70
N PHE A 388 -7.51 -26.76 10.37
CA PHE A 388 -6.32 -25.99 10.69
C PHE A 388 -5.33 -26.77 11.58
N ASP A 389 -5.85 -27.60 12.48
CA ASP A 389 -5.06 -28.34 13.47
C ASP A 389 -4.24 -29.49 12.86
N SER A 390 -4.62 -29.96 11.66
CA SER A 390 -3.91 -31.02 10.95
C SER A 390 -2.55 -30.61 10.39
N VAL A 391 -2.30 -29.30 10.22
CA VAL A 391 -1.07 -28.79 9.62
C VAL A 391 -0.14 -28.26 10.70
N ARG A 392 1.09 -28.80 10.74
CA ARG A 392 2.09 -28.36 11.72
C ARG A 392 2.57 -26.94 11.43
N THR A 393 2.82 -26.19 12.49
CA THR A 393 3.34 -24.80 12.45
C THR A 393 4.77 -24.69 12.95
N GLN A 394 5.49 -25.82 12.99
CA GLN A 394 6.91 -25.88 13.28
C GLN A 394 7.58 -26.90 12.36
N ARG A 395 8.80 -26.59 11.92
CA ARG A 395 9.66 -27.53 11.22
C ARG A 395 9.97 -28.72 12.14
N GLN A 396 10.31 -29.86 11.54
CA GLN A 396 10.58 -31.09 12.29
C GLN A 396 11.83 -30.98 13.16
N SER A 397 12.86 -30.28 12.67
CA SER A 397 14.15 -30.14 13.31
C SER A 397 14.57 -28.66 13.39
N PRO A 398 15.41 -28.27 14.36
CA PRO A 398 15.94 -26.90 14.45
C PRO A 398 16.89 -26.59 13.28
N PHE A 399 17.06 -25.31 12.97
CA PHE A 399 17.86 -24.85 11.82
C PHE A 399 19.27 -25.43 11.76
N SER A 400 19.95 -25.62 12.91
CA SER A 400 21.29 -26.19 12.98
C SER A 400 21.40 -27.61 12.40
N GLU A 401 20.34 -28.43 12.52
CA GLU A 401 20.25 -29.76 11.93
C GLU A 401 19.83 -29.68 10.45
N ARG A 402 18.84 -28.84 10.15
CA ARG A 402 18.34 -28.64 8.78
C ARG A 402 19.43 -28.11 7.85
N LYS A 403 20.24 -27.15 8.31
CA LYS A 403 21.38 -26.58 7.58
C LYS A 403 22.34 -27.66 7.09
N GLN A 404 22.57 -28.71 7.90
CA GLN A 404 23.45 -29.83 7.51
C GLN A 404 22.81 -30.68 6.39
N ALA A 405 21.53 -31.01 6.51
CA ALA A 405 20.79 -31.75 5.48
C ALA A 405 20.72 -30.95 4.16
N GLN A 406 20.42 -29.65 4.25
CA GLN A 406 20.38 -28.73 3.11
C GLN A 406 21.75 -28.61 2.43
N TYR A 407 22.84 -28.49 3.20
CA TYR A 407 24.19 -28.43 2.67
C TYR A 407 24.54 -29.69 1.87
N GLN A 408 24.22 -30.88 2.41
CA GLN A 408 24.44 -32.15 1.71
C GLN A 408 23.58 -32.28 0.44
N ARG A 409 22.35 -31.76 0.47
CA ARG A 409 21.39 -31.87 -0.64
C ARG A 409 21.67 -30.89 -1.79
N LEU A 410 22.07 -29.66 -1.47
CA LEU A 410 22.25 -28.56 -2.41
C LEU A 410 23.70 -28.40 -2.88
N ASN A 411 24.69 -28.78 -2.05
CA ASN A 411 26.12 -28.67 -2.34
C ASN A 411 26.54 -27.27 -2.84
N LEU A 412 26.06 -26.23 -2.16
CA LEU A 412 26.34 -24.83 -2.51
C LEU A 412 27.76 -24.42 -2.10
N PRO A 413 28.41 -23.54 -2.87
CA PRO A 413 29.69 -22.95 -2.47
C PRO A 413 29.50 -21.95 -1.32
N ASP A 414 30.61 -21.57 -0.70
CA ASP A 414 30.70 -20.43 0.20
C ASP A 414 30.18 -19.15 -0.47
N LEU A 415 29.51 -18.26 0.28
CA LEU A 415 28.87 -17.05 -0.24
C LEU A 415 27.96 -17.29 -1.47
N PRO A 416 26.95 -18.18 -1.43
CA PRO A 416 26.13 -18.51 -2.59
C PRO A 416 25.47 -17.27 -3.21
N THR A 417 25.44 -17.23 -4.53
CA THR A 417 24.84 -16.15 -5.33
C THR A 417 23.48 -16.55 -5.88
N THR A 418 22.51 -15.65 -5.79
CA THR A 418 21.17 -15.82 -6.33
C THR A 418 20.57 -14.48 -6.74
N THR A 419 19.45 -14.51 -7.46
CA THR A 419 18.56 -13.34 -7.60
C THR A 419 17.30 -13.54 -6.75
N ILE A 420 16.47 -12.51 -6.61
CA ILE A 420 15.25 -12.58 -5.77
C ILE A 420 14.13 -13.38 -6.45
N GLY A 421 13.86 -13.14 -7.74
CA GLY A 421 12.80 -13.86 -8.47
C GLY A 421 12.61 -13.33 -9.90
N SER A 422 11.80 -12.29 -10.04
CA SER A 422 11.46 -11.74 -11.35
C SER A 422 12.64 -11.20 -12.18
N PHE A 423 12.56 -11.40 -13.50
CA PHE A 423 13.46 -10.81 -14.51
C PHE A 423 12.77 -9.73 -15.35
N PRO A 424 13.52 -8.90 -16.12
CA PRO A 424 12.99 -7.83 -16.95
C PRO A 424 11.73 -8.20 -17.74
N GLN A 425 10.63 -7.53 -17.43
CA GLN A 425 9.37 -7.71 -18.17
C GLN A 425 9.44 -6.88 -19.44
N THR A 426 9.95 -7.47 -20.52
CA THR A 426 10.13 -6.76 -21.79
C THR A 426 8.80 -6.35 -22.41
N ARG A 427 8.84 -5.48 -23.43
CA ARG A 427 7.64 -5.15 -24.23
C ARG A 427 7.03 -6.40 -24.85
N GLU A 428 7.87 -7.37 -25.23
CA GLU A 428 7.44 -8.62 -25.82
C GLU A 428 6.72 -9.52 -24.81
N VAL A 429 7.29 -9.76 -23.62
CA VAL A 429 6.65 -10.52 -22.54
C VAL A 429 5.27 -9.94 -22.20
N ARG A 430 5.19 -8.61 -22.03
CA ARG A 430 3.90 -7.93 -21.76
C ARG A 430 2.92 -8.08 -22.92
N LYS A 431 3.39 -8.01 -24.17
CA LYS A 431 2.56 -8.16 -25.37
C LYS A 431 2.00 -9.58 -25.45
N TYR A 432 2.82 -10.62 -25.33
CA TYR A 432 2.36 -12.01 -25.39
C TYR A 432 1.35 -12.32 -24.29
N ARG A 433 1.60 -11.90 -23.05
CA ARG A 433 0.61 -12.04 -21.96
C ARG A 433 -0.70 -11.32 -22.29
N ALA A 434 -0.62 -10.09 -22.80
CA ALA A 434 -1.82 -9.33 -23.17
C ALA A 434 -2.56 -9.97 -24.35
N ASP A 435 -1.86 -10.48 -25.34
CA ASP A 435 -2.45 -11.16 -26.50
C ASP A 435 -3.13 -12.47 -26.06
N TRP A 436 -2.52 -13.23 -25.15
CA TRP A 436 -3.11 -14.43 -24.55
C TRP A 436 -4.36 -14.12 -23.72
N LYS A 437 -4.29 -13.16 -22.76
CA LYS A 437 -5.46 -12.73 -21.96
C LYS A 437 -6.62 -12.21 -22.80
N ASN A 438 -6.34 -11.66 -23.99
CA ASN A 438 -7.35 -11.19 -24.93
C ASN A 438 -7.70 -12.22 -26.03
N GLN A 439 -7.30 -13.50 -25.86
CA GLN A 439 -7.59 -14.60 -26.78
C GLN A 439 -7.14 -14.34 -28.24
N ARG A 440 -6.08 -13.54 -28.42
CA ARG A 440 -5.46 -13.26 -29.74
C ARG A 440 -4.43 -14.32 -30.14
N ILE A 441 -3.95 -15.12 -29.19
CA ILE A 441 -3.07 -16.28 -29.40
C ILE A 441 -3.60 -17.47 -28.58
N SER A 442 -3.25 -18.71 -28.97
CA SER A 442 -3.68 -19.91 -28.24
C SER A 442 -2.87 -20.15 -26.97
N ASP A 443 -3.37 -21.03 -26.10
CA ASP A 443 -2.68 -21.46 -24.89
C ASP A 443 -1.34 -22.15 -25.22
N GLU A 444 -1.28 -22.92 -26.31
CA GLU A 444 -0.05 -23.57 -26.78
C GLU A 444 0.99 -22.55 -27.22
N ALA A 445 0.59 -21.54 -27.99
CA ALA A 445 1.50 -20.49 -28.45
C ALA A 445 2.04 -19.66 -27.28
N TYR A 446 1.20 -19.37 -26.28
CA TYR A 446 1.65 -18.67 -25.07
C TYR A 446 2.56 -19.54 -24.21
N LYS A 447 2.24 -20.82 -24.05
CA LYS A 447 3.09 -21.80 -23.36
C LYS A 447 4.47 -21.90 -24.01
N GLU A 448 4.53 -22.06 -25.34
CA GLU A 448 5.79 -22.15 -26.08
C GLU A 448 6.64 -20.87 -25.90
N PHE A 449 6.01 -19.69 -25.94
CA PHE A 449 6.69 -18.43 -25.66
C PHE A 449 7.30 -18.41 -24.24
N LEU A 450 6.53 -18.79 -23.22
CA LEU A 450 7.00 -18.82 -21.84
C LEU A 450 8.15 -19.81 -21.64
N GLU A 451 8.02 -21.03 -22.19
CA GLU A 451 9.07 -22.06 -22.12
C GLU A 451 10.37 -21.60 -22.79
N ASN A 452 10.29 -20.88 -23.91
CA ASN A 452 11.45 -20.31 -24.58
C ASN A 452 12.09 -19.17 -23.77
N GLU A 453 11.29 -18.28 -23.18
CA GLU A 453 11.80 -17.16 -22.39
C GLU A 453 12.44 -17.64 -21.07
N ILE A 454 11.85 -18.63 -20.41
CA ILE A 454 12.43 -19.31 -19.24
C ILE A 454 13.76 -19.95 -19.63
N ALA A 455 13.82 -20.74 -20.71
CA ALA A 455 15.04 -21.41 -21.14
C ALA A 455 16.17 -20.42 -21.46
N ARG A 456 15.84 -19.30 -22.08
CA ARG A 456 16.77 -18.21 -22.38
C ARG A 456 17.39 -17.64 -21.10
N TRP A 457 16.57 -17.35 -20.09
CA TRP A 457 17.06 -16.79 -18.84
C TRP A 457 17.78 -17.81 -17.96
N ILE A 458 17.43 -19.09 -17.98
CA ILE A 458 18.23 -20.15 -17.33
C ILE A 458 19.65 -20.16 -17.92
N LYS A 459 19.78 -20.16 -19.24
CA LYS A 459 21.09 -20.10 -19.90
C LYS A 459 21.89 -18.84 -19.53
N ILE A 460 21.25 -17.66 -19.52
CA ILE A 460 21.91 -16.41 -19.14
C ILE A 460 22.44 -16.48 -17.70
N GLN A 461 21.64 -17.03 -16.77
CA GLN A 461 22.05 -17.16 -15.38
C GLN A 461 23.24 -18.12 -15.21
N GLU A 462 23.27 -19.23 -15.97
CA GLU A 462 24.40 -20.15 -16.01
C GLU A 462 25.67 -19.50 -16.58
N GLU A 463 25.54 -18.72 -17.66
CA GLU A 463 26.64 -17.96 -18.27
C GLU A 463 27.21 -16.90 -17.32
N ILE A 464 26.36 -16.21 -16.55
CA ILE A 464 26.77 -15.27 -15.50
C ILE A 464 27.48 -16.02 -14.36
N GLY A 465 27.04 -17.24 -14.07
CA GLY A 465 27.64 -18.11 -13.05
C GLY A 465 26.95 -18.04 -11.69
N LEU A 466 25.66 -17.72 -11.63
CA LEU A 466 24.85 -17.76 -10.39
C LEU A 466 24.75 -19.18 -9.81
N ASP A 467 24.66 -19.34 -8.49
CA ASP A 467 24.65 -20.66 -7.84
C ASP A 467 23.24 -21.25 -7.67
N VAL A 468 22.26 -20.39 -7.37
CA VAL A 468 20.82 -20.73 -7.29
C VAL A 468 20.06 -19.87 -8.28
N LEU A 469 19.21 -20.51 -9.10
CA LEU A 469 18.56 -19.88 -10.24
C LEU A 469 17.08 -19.63 -10.00
N VAL A 470 16.47 -18.81 -10.85
CA VAL A 470 15.04 -18.51 -10.86
C VAL A 470 14.49 -18.60 -12.28
N HIS A 471 13.19 -18.87 -12.43
CA HIS A 471 12.54 -18.96 -13.75
C HIS A 471 12.17 -17.59 -14.34
N GLY A 472 12.21 -16.52 -13.55
CA GLY A 472 12.01 -15.14 -14.00
C GLY A 472 10.58 -14.60 -13.97
N GLU A 473 9.58 -15.43 -13.63
CA GLU A 473 8.18 -15.04 -13.43
C GLU A 473 7.54 -14.33 -14.66
N PHE A 474 7.87 -14.79 -15.87
CA PHE A 474 7.35 -14.22 -17.12
C PHE A 474 5.85 -14.47 -17.33
N GLU A 475 5.28 -15.44 -16.63
CA GLU A 475 3.85 -15.71 -16.57
C GLU A 475 3.11 -14.70 -15.68
N ARG A 476 3.79 -14.08 -14.69
CA ARG A 476 3.16 -13.27 -13.63
C ARG A 476 3.13 -11.78 -13.96
N ASN A 477 1.92 -11.20 -13.95
CA ASN A 477 1.75 -9.76 -14.06
C ASN A 477 1.97 -9.02 -12.74
N ASP A 478 1.49 -9.59 -11.65
CA ASP A 478 1.57 -9.05 -10.30
C ASP A 478 1.61 -10.24 -9.34
N MET A 479 2.33 -10.08 -8.22
CA MET A 479 2.61 -11.19 -7.31
C MET A 479 1.43 -11.58 -6.43
N VAL A 480 0.37 -10.78 -6.35
CA VAL A 480 -0.86 -11.14 -5.62
C VAL A 480 -2.00 -11.42 -6.60
N GLU A 481 -2.12 -10.66 -7.68
CA GLU A 481 -3.11 -10.93 -8.74
C GLU A 481 -2.95 -12.35 -9.32
N PHE A 482 -1.71 -12.83 -9.51
CA PHE A 482 -1.46 -14.17 -10.06
C PHE A 482 -2.05 -15.29 -9.18
N PHE A 483 -1.93 -15.19 -7.86
CA PHE A 483 -2.50 -16.17 -6.94
C PHE A 483 -4.02 -16.00 -6.84
N GLY A 484 -4.51 -14.75 -6.83
CA GLY A 484 -5.94 -14.46 -6.84
C GLY A 484 -6.66 -14.94 -8.11
N GLU A 485 -5.99 -15.07 -9.25
CA GLU A 485 -6.57 -15.66 -10.47
C GLU A 485 -6.77 -17.19 -10.37
N LYS A 486 -6.11 -17.86 -9.42
CA LYS A 486 -6.04 -19.33 -9.35
C LYS A 486 -6.58 -19.94 -8.05
N LEU A 487 -6.67 -19.15 -6.98
CA LEU A 487 -7.23 -19.60 -5.71
C LEU A 487 -8.75 -19.45 -5.70
N GLN A 488 -9.45 -20.48 -5.20
CA GLN A 488 -10.86 -20.34 -4.88
C GLN A 488 -11.04 -19.27 -3.79
N GLY A 489 -12.16 -18.55 -3.82
CA GLY A 489 -12.46 -17.48 -2.87
C GLY A 489 -11.90 -16.12 -3.29
N PHE A 490 -11.18 -16.02 -4.41
CA PHE A 490 -10.68 -14.77 -4.98
C PHE A 490 -11.41 -14.34 -6.25
N LEU A 491 -11.61 -13.03 -6.37
CA LEU A 491 -12.11 -12.35 -7.56
C LEU A 491 -11.04 -11.35 -8.03
N VAL A 492 -10.72 -11.39 -9.33
CA VAL A 492 -9.89 -10.37 -9.98
C VAL A 492 -10.78 -9.49 -10.84
N THR A 493 -10.87 -8.22 -10.46
CA THR A 493 -11.67 -7.21 -11.15
C THR A 493 -11.02 -6.78 -12.46
N LYS A 494 -11.78 -6.14 -13.35
CA LYS A 494 -11.29 -5.61 -14.64
C LYS A 494 -10.87 -4.15 -14.52
N PHE A 495 -11.63 -3.35 -13.80
CA PHE A 495 -11.49 -1.90 -13.61
C PHE A 495 -11.38 -1.46 -12.15
N GLY A 496 -11.25 -2.41 -11.20
CA GLY A 496 -11.04 -2.17 -9.77
C GLY A 496 -9.66 -1.57 -9.41
N TRP A 497 -9.26 -0.49 -10.09
CA TRP A 497 -7.97 0.18 -9.90
C TRP A 497 -8.01 1.17 -8.73
N VAL A 498 -6.95 1.17 -7.93
CA VAL A 498 -6.71 2.12 -6.83
C VAL A 498 -5.37 2.81 -7.04
N GLN A 499 -5.31 4.12 -6.83
CA GLN A 499 -4.06 4.87 -6.95
C GLN A 499 -3.11 4.45 -5.82
N SER A 500 -1.87 4.06 -6.17
CA SER A 500 -0.83 3.72 -5.18
C SER A 500 0.20 4.84 -5.04
N TYR A 501 0.74 5.34 -6.16
CA TYR A 501 1.59 6.54 -6.13
C TYR A 501 1.69 7.17 -7.53
N GLY A 502 1.60 8.50 -7.61
CA GLY A 502 1.62 9.19 -8.90
C GLY A 502 0.65 8.58 -9.90
N SER A 503 1.12 8.29 -11.11
CA SER A 503 0.33 7.59 -12.15
C SER A 503 0.24 6.07 -11.98
N ARG A 504 0.95 5.46 -11.02
CA ARG A 504 0.86 4.02 -10.77
C ARG A 504 -0.38 3.72 -9.94
N ALA A 505 -1.17 2.79 -10.46
CA ALA A 505 -2.34 2.23 -9.79
C ALA A 505 -2.14 0.72 -9.65
N VAL A 506 -2.71 0.16 -8.59
CA VAL A 506 -2.81 -1.29 -8.35
C VAL A 506 -4.23 -1.74 -8.60
N LYS A 507 -4.43 -3.03 -8.85
CA LYS A 507 -5.76 -3.64 -9.01
C LYS A 507 -5.85 -4.82 -8.02
N PRO A 508 -6.09 -4.52 -6.73
CA PRO A 508 -6.11 -5.54 -5.69
C PRO A 508 -7.15 -6.61 -6.02
N PRO A 509 -6.82 -7.92 -5.87
CA PRO A 509 -7.84 -8.96 -5.85
C PRO A 509 -8.80 -8.75 -4.70
N VAL A 510 -9.99 -9.33 -4.80
CA VAL A 510 -11.01 -9.32 -3.75
C VAL A 510 -11.17 -10.73 -3.21
N ILE A 511 -10.96 -10.92 -1.92
CA ILE A 511 -11.27 -12.20 -1.26
C ILE A 511 -12.77 -12.18 -0.99
N TYR A 512 -13.60 -12.94 -1.70
CA TYR A 512 -15.06 -12.89 -1.51
C TYR A 512 -15.63 -14.09 -0.76
N GLY A 513 -14.87 -15.17 -0.71
CA GLY A 513 -15.24 -16.43 -0.09
C GLY A 513 -14.06 -17.03 0.65
N ASP A 514 -14.23 -18.27 1.07
CA ASP A 514 -13.21 -19.03 1.76
C ASP A 514 -12.12 -19.47 0.79
N VAL A 515 -10.85 -19.29 1.20
CA VAL A 515 -9.70 -19.48 0.33
C VAL A 515 -9.27 -20.93 0.26
N LYS A 516 -9.28 -21.53 -0.94
CA LYS A 516 -8.91 -22.94 -1.11
C LYS A 516 -8.00 -23.16 -2.32
N TRP A 517 -6.95 -23.94 -2.10
CA TRP A 517 -6.12 -24.50 -3.17
C TRP A 517 -6.87 -25.66 -3.83
N THR A 518 -7.06 -25.58 -5.15
CA THR A 518 -7.80 -26.60 -5.92
C THR A 518 -6.91 -27.33 -6.92
N GLU A 519 -5.86 -26.66 -7.41
CA GLU A 519 -4.88 -27.21 -8.34
C GLU A 519 -3.53 -26.47 -8.22
N PRO A 520 -2.41 -27.08 -8.67
CA PRO A 520 -1.09 -26.46 -8.63
C PRO A 520 -1.02 -25.10 -9.33
N LEU A 521 -0.41 -24.11 -8.67
CA LEU A 521 -0.41 -22.72 -9.10
C LEU A 521 0.82 -22.36 -9.94
N THR A 522 2.00 -22.83 -9.53
CA THR A 522 3.33 -22.43 -10.02
C THR A 522 4.21 -23.61 -10.39
N VAL A 523 3.83 -24.83 -10.00
CA VAL A 523 4.59 -26.07 -10.21
C VAL A 523 5.04 -26.24 -11.66
N LYS A 524 4.16 -25.98 -12.64
CA LYS A 524 4.44 -26.20 -14.06
C LYS A 524 5.67 -25.43 -14.54
N GLU A 525 5.71 -24.12 -14.33
CA GLU A 525 6.79 -23.26 -14.80
C GLU A 525 8.09 -23.52 -14.02
N THR A 526 8.00 -23.75 -12.70
CA THR A 526 9.16 -24.04 -11.86
C THR A 526 9.81 -25.39 -12.20
N VAL A 527 9.01 -26.44 -12.42
CA VAL A 527 9.51 -27.77 -12.81
C VAL A 527 10.15 -27.74 -14.19
N TYR A 528 9.53 -27.04 -15.15
CA TYR A 528 10.14 -26.85 -16.46
C TYR A 528 11.49 -26.14 -16.34
N ALA A 529 11.58 -25.05 -15.57
CA ALA A 529 12.84 -24.34 -15.34
C ALA A 529 13.91 -25.24 -14.69
N GLN A 530 13.56 -26.02 -13.67
CA GLN A 530 14.47 -26.96 -13.02
C GLN A 530 14.94 -28.08 -13.97
N SER A 531 14.13 -28.48 -14.96
CA SER A 531 14.52 -29.51 -15.93
C SER A 531 15.61 -29.08 -16.91
N LEU A 532 15.90 -27.78 -16.99
CA LEU A 532 16.86 -27.20 -17.94
C LEU A 532 18.28 -27.04 -17.35
N THR A 533 18.46 -27.28 -16.06
CA THR A 533 19.74 -27.05 -15.36
C THR A 533 19.94 -28.03 -14.20
N ASP A 534 21.21 -28.33 -13.89
CA ASP A 534 21.57 -29.11 -12.71
C ASP A 534 21.62 -28.26 -11.43
N LYS A 535 21.62 -26.93 -11.56
CA LYS A 535 21.62 -26.01 -10.41
C LYS A 535 20.23 -25.98 -9.75
N PRO A 536 20.15 -25.73 -8.43
CA PRO A 536 18.86 -25.54 -7.77
C PRO A 536 18.10 -24.34 -8.36
N VAL A 537 16.82 -24.54 -8.71
CA VAL A 537 15.89 -23.47 -9.10
C VAL A 537 14.92 -23.20 -7.96
N LYS A 538 14.69 -21.93 -7.64
CA LYS A 538 13.73 -21.54 -6.61
C LYS A 538 12.29 -21.66 -7.10
N GLY A 539 11.44 -22.35 -6.33
CA GLY A 539 9.99 -22.15 -6.37
C GLY A 539 9.65 -20.79 -5.78
N MET A 540 8.77 -20.02 -6.42
CA MET A 540 8.50 -18.64 -6.03
C MET A 540 7.04 -18.47 -5.66
N LEU A 541 6.77 -18.09 -4.41
CA LEU A 541 5.44 -17.91 -3.86
C LEU A 541 5.32 -16.57 -3.15
N THR A 542 4.09 -16.06 -3.06
CA THR A 542 3.78 -14.92 -2.19
C THR A 542 3.14 -15.45 -0.91
N GLY A 543 3.60 -14.94 0.23
CA GLY A 543 3.15 -15.39 1.53
C GLY A 543 1.74 -14.92 1.88
N PRO A 544 1.11 -15.57 2.87
CA PRO A 544 -0.26 -15.30 3.27
C PRO A 544 -0.49 -13.86 3.75
N VAL A 545 0.47 -13.25 4.45
CA VAL A 545 0.33 -11.89 4.99
C VAL A 545 0.27 -10.87 3.86
N THR A 546 1.07 -11.07 2.81
CA THR A 546 1.10 -10.21 1.62
C THR A 546 -0.11 -10.40 0.73
N ILE A 547 -0.50 -11.65 0.47
CA ILE A 547 -1.73 -11.91 -0.30
C ILE A 547 -2.91 -11.23 0.38
N LEU A 548 -3.01 -11.29 1.71
CA LEU A 548 -4.07 -10.63 2.46
C LEU A 548 -3.97 -9.10 2.38
N ASN A 549 -2.83 -8.51 2.74
CA ASN A 549 -2.64 -7.05 2.80
C ASN A 549 -2.79 -6.34 1.44
N TRP A 550 -2.45 -7.00 0.34
CA TRP A 550 -2.56 -6.44 -1.01
C TRP A 550 -3.83 -6.89 -1.75
N SER A 551 -4.74 -7.53 -1.05
CA SER A 551 -6.10 -7.80 -1.51
C SER A 551 -7.09 -6.95 -0.72
N PHE A 552 -8.29 -6.80 -1.26
CA PHE A 552 -9.44 -6.42 -0.45
C PHE A 552 -9.92 -7.65 0.31
N GLU A 553 -9.54 -7.71 1.59
CA GLU A 553 -9.92 -8.81 2.48
C GLU A 553 -11.38 -8.74 2.89
N ARG A 554 -11.97 -9.90 3.17
CA ARG A 554 -13.30 -10.02 3.80
C ARG A 554 -13.29 -9.44 5.21
N VAL A 555 -14.44 -8.89 5.61
CA VAL A 555 -14.65 -8.28 6.93
C VAL A 555 -15.75 -8.94 7.76
N ASP A 556 -16.30 -10.06 7.28
CA ASP A 556 -17.36 -10.82 7.95
C ASP A 556 -16.82 -11.89 8.93
N ILE A 557 -15.52 -12.18 8.88
CA ILE A 557 -14.82 -13.09 9.80
C ILE A 557 -13.51 -12.46 10.30
N PRO A 558 -12.90 -12.97 11.38
CA PRO A 558 -11.62 -12.45 11.85
C PRO A 558 -10.55 -12.50 10.76
N ARG A 559 -9.77 -11.42 10.68
CA ARG A 559 -8.67 -11.28 9.71
C ARG A 559 -7.68 -12.46 9.74
N THR A 560 -7.37 -12.95 10.93
CA THR A 560 -6.49 -14.11 11.15
C THR A 560 -7.03 -15.38 10.50
N THR A 561 -8.35 -15.61 10.56
CA THR A 561 -8.98 -16.76 9.89
C THR A 561 -8.79 -16.71 8.37
N VAL A 562 -8.97 -15.54 7.75
CA VAL A 562 -8.70 -15.37 6.30
C VAL A 562 -7.22 -15.63 6.00
N GLN A 563 -6.32 -15.09 6.83
CA GLN A 563 -4.88 -15.27 6.69
C GLN A 563 -4.48 -16.76 6.74
N ASP A 564 -5.05 -17.52 7.67
CA ASP A 564 -4.76 -18.94 7.84
C ASP A 564 -5.34 -19.79 6.71
N GLN A 565 -6.52 -19.43 6.16
CA GLN A 565 -7.04 -20.08 4.95
C GLN A 565 -6.08 -19.91 3.76
N ILE A 566 -5.52 -18.70 3.58
CA ILE A 566 -4.50 -18.45 2.57
C ILE A 566 -3.24 -19.28 2.88
N ALA A 567 -2.79 -19.31 4.13
CA ALA A 567 -1.61 -20.07 4.53
C ALA A 567 -1.73 -21.56 4.23
N LEU A 568 -2.90 -22.17 4.47
CA LEU A 568 -3.16 -23.57 4.11
C LEU A 568 -3.10 -23.79 2.58
N ALA A 569 -3.63 -22.84 1.79
CA ALA A 569 -3.56 -22.91 0.34
C ALA A 569 -2.11 -22.80 -0.16
N ILE A 570 -1.30 -21.93 0.45
CA ILE A 570 0.13 -21.82 0.15
C ILE A 570 0.89 -23.07 0.63
N ASN A 571 0.53 -23.66 1.77
CA ASN A 571 1.12 -24.92 2.24
C ASN A 571 0.96 -26.05 1.23
N ALA A 572 -0.25 -26.19 0.65
CA ALA A 572 -0.51 -27.17 -0.40
C ALA A 572 0.38 -26.95 -1.63
N GLU A 573 0.57 -25.69 -2.05
CA GLU A 573 1.46 -25.36 -3.17
C GLU A 573 2.95 -25.60 -2.85
N VAL A 574 3.39 -25.26 -1.63
CA VAL A 574 4.74 -25.54 -1.14
C VAL A 574 5.03 -27.05 -1.19
N LEU A 575 4.09 -27.86 -0.70
CA LEU A 575 4.23 -29.32 -0.74
C LEU A 575 4.20 -29.85 -2.18
N ALA A 576 3.35 -29.31 -3.05
CA ALA A 576 3.32 -29.69 -4.46
C ALA A 576 4.64 -29.38 -5.19
N LEU A 577 5.29 -28.25 -4.87
CA LEU A 577 6.64 -27.93 -5.37
C LEU A 577 7.68 -28.93 -4.85
N GLU A 578 7.67 -29.23 -3.56
CA GLU A 578 8.61 -30.21 -2.97
C GLU A 578 8.44 -31.61 -3.58
N GLU A 579 7.19 -32.07 -3.74
CA GLU A 579 6.86 -33.37 -4.35
C GLU A 579 7.34 -33.47 -5.80
N ASN A 580 7.40 -32.35 -6.51
CA ASN A 580 7.95 -32.26 -7.86
C ASN A 580 9.46 -31.95 -7.91
N GLY A 581 10.16 -32.14 -6.80
CA GLY A 581 11.62 -32.14 -6.73
C GLY A 581 12.27 -30.76 -6.60
N ILE A 582 11.49 -29.71 -6.33
CA ILE A 582 12.01 -28.36 -6.08
C ILE A 582 12.62 -28.33 -4.67
N LYS A 583 13.90 -27.96 -4.59
CA LYS A 583 14.72 -28.07 -3.36
C LYS A 583 14.77 -26.77 -2.55
N VAL A 584 14.52 -25.64 -3.21
CA VAL A 584 14.53 -24.30 -2.61
C VAL A 584 13.21 -23.64 -2.94
N ILE A 585 12.45 -23.24 -1.93
CA ILE A 585 11.14 -22.61 -2.10
C ILE A 585 11.18 -21.28 -1.36
N GLN A 586 10.92 -20.21 -2.09
CA GLN A 586 10.86 -18.86 -1.54
C GLN A 586 9.41 -18.42 -1.38
N VAL A 587 9.05 -17.97 -0.18
CA VAL A 587 7.74 -17.42 0.17
C VAL A 587 7.93 -15.97 0.62
N ASP A 588 7.53 -15.02 -0.22
CA ASP A 588 7.85 -13.60 -0.02
C ASP A 588 6.78 -12.87 0.80
N GLU A 589 7.23 -12.08 1.78
CA GLU A 589 6.36 -11.28 2.65
C GLU A 589 6.68 -9.78 2.65
N PRO A 590 6.63 -9.11 1.48
CA PRO A 590 6.87 -7.67 1.40
C PRO A 590 5.78 -6.85 2.10
N ALA A 591 4.60 -7.36 2.41
CA ALA A 591 3.59 -6.58 3.13
C ALA A 591 3.60 -6.78 4.65
N LEU A 592 4.50 -7.60 5.21
CA LEU A 592 4.50 -7.88 6.65
C LEU A 592 4.63 -6.61 7.48
N ARG A 593 5.57 -5.73 7.11
CA ARG A 593 5.69 -4.42 7.76
C ARG A 593 4.55 -3.47 7.41
N GLU A 594 4.05 -3.53 6.17
CA GLU A 594 3.00 -2.63 5.67
C GLU A 594 1.68 -2.80 6.40
N GLY A 595 1.36 -4.03 6.80
CA GLY A 595 0.15 -4.34 7.55
C GLY A 595 0.25 -4.03 9.03
N LEU A 596 1.38 -3.52 9.53
CA LEU A 596 1.49 -3.12 10.94
C LEU A 596 0.40 -2.10 11.28
N PRO A 597 -0.39 -2.33 12.35
CA PRO A 597 -1.35 -1.35 12.84
C PRO A 597 -0.70 0.00 13.16
N LEU A 598 -1.46 1.09 13.12
CA LEU A 598 -0.92 2.42 13.46
C LEU A 598 -0.55 2.56 14.94
N ARG A 599 -1.25 1.82 15.82
CA ARG A 599 -0.99 1.79 17.26
C ARG A 599 -0.06 0.62 17.61
N SER A 600 1.00 0.92 18.34
CA SER A 600 2.01 -0.05 18.77
C SER A 600 1.46 -1.15 19.68
N GLU A 601 0.39 -0.89 20.42
CA GLU A 601 -0.25 -1.89 21.28
C GLU A 601 -0.79 -3.11 20.50
N TYR A 602 -1.07 -2.96 19.21
CA TYR A 602 -1.56 -4.04 18.34
C TYR A 602 -0.44 -4.74 17.57
N HIS A 603 0.81 -4.24 17.64
CA HIS A 603 1.93 -4.79 16.87
C HIS A 603 2.27 -6.22 17.27
N GLU A 604 2.35 -6.50 18.57
CA GLU A 604 2.73 -7.83 19.07
C GLU A 604 1.76 -8.91 18.58
N GLN A 605 0.46 -8.68 18.71
CA GLN A 605 -0.56 -9.63 18.28
C GLN A 605 -0.54 -9.80 16.75
N TYR A 606 -0.47 -8.71 15.99
CA TYR A 606 -0.35 -8.77 14.53
C TYR A 606 0.87 -9.58 14.07
N LEU A 607 2.04 -9.31 14.67
CA LEU A 607 3.28 -10.01 14.31
C LEU A 607 3.22 -11.49 14.68
N LYS A 608 2.65 -11.83 15.82
CA LYS A 608 2.42 -13.22 16.23
C LYS A 608 1.54 -13.97 15.22
N ASP A 609 0.47 -13.34 14.76
CA ASP A 609 -0.45 -13.93 13.78
C ASP A 609 0.21 -14.04 12.40
N ALA A 610 0.95 -13.02 11.97
CA ALA A 610 1.74 -13.04 10.74
C ALA A 610 2.77 -14.18 10.73
N VAL A 611 3.53 -14.33 11.82
CA VAL A 611 4.48 -15.43 12.01
C VAL A 611 3.77 -16.77 11.99
N HIS A 612 2.65 -16.91 12.70
CA HIS A 612 1.88 -18.15 12.73
C HIS A 612 1.47 -18.58 11.32
N SER A 613 0.84 -17.70 10.54
CA SER A 613 0.37 -18.03 9.20
C SER A 613 1.53 -18.31 8.24
N PHE A 614 2.65 -17.59 8.35
CA PHE A 614 3.85 -17.91 7.55
C PHE A 614 4.38 -19.32 7.85
N LYS A 615 4.43 -19.70 9.14
CA LYS A 615 4.85 -21.04 9.55
C LYS A 615 3.85 -22.10 9.15
N LEU A 616 2.56 -21.81 9.22
CA LEU A 616 1.50 -22.69 8.73
C LEU A 616 1.68 -22.97 7.22
N ALA A 617 2.10 -21.96 6.45
CA ALA A 617 2.40 -22.10 5.03
C ALA A 617 3.67 -22.94 4.76
N THR A 618 4.70 -22.88 5.60
CA THR A 618 6.06 -23.34 5.24
C THR A 618 6.60 -24.52 6.06
N SER A 619 6.00 -24.87 7.19
CA SER A 619 6.58 -25.82 8.13
C SER A 619 6.46 -27.30 7.71
N SER A 620 5.58 -27.63 6.77
CA SER A 620 5.30 -29.02 6.36
C SER A 620 6.42 -29.67 5.52
N VAL A 621 7.38 -28.90 5.03
CA VAL A 621 8.50 -29.40 4.20
C VAL A 621 9.49 -30.24 5.00
N LYS A 622 10.27 -31.07 4.29
CA LYS A 622 11.36 -31.87 4.85
C LYS A 622 12.52 -30.97 5.29
N ASP A 623 13.40 -31.52 6.13
CA ASP A 623 14.58 -30.78 6.62
C ASP A 623 15.58 -30.45 5.49
N GLU A 624 15.63 -31.27 4.44
CA GLU A 624 16.50 -31.05 3.28
C GLU A 624 16.00 -29.98 2.29
N THR A 625 14.74 -29.56 2.42
CA THR A 625 14.14 -28.48 1.62
C THR A 625 14.44 -27.14 2.31
N GLN A 626 14.91 -26.18 1.53
CA GLN A 626 15.25 -24.86 2.04
C GLN A 626 14.11 -23.86 1.80
N ILE A 627 13.62 -23.25 2.87
CA ILE A 627 12.65 -22.16 2.82
C ILE A 627 13.38 -20.82 2.79
N HIS A 628 13.15 -20.06 1.73
CA HIS A 628 13.61 -18.68 1.60
C HIS A 628 12.46 -17.73 1.86
N THR A 629 12.76 -16.50 2.28
CA THR A 629 11.79 -15.40 2.28
C THR A 629 12.47 -14.10 1.90
N HIS A 630 11.74 -13.22 1.20
CA HIS A 630 12.17 -11.88 0.87
C HIS A 630 11.27 -10.82 1.51
N MET A 631 11.88 -9.73 1.99
CA MET A 631 11.19 -8.58 2.57
C MET A 631 11.77 -7.26 2.05
N CYS A 632 10.92 -6.39 1.50
CA CYS A 632 11.30 -5.16 0.79
C CYS A 632 11.47 -3.93 1.69
N TYR A 633 12.18 -4.03 2.83
CA TYR A 633 12.40 -2.88 3.73
C TYR A 633 13.83 -2.69 4.14
N SER A 634 14.09 -1.49 4.67
CA SER A 634 15.38 -1.04 5.15
C SER A 634 15.38 -0.61 6.63
N GLN A 635 14.32 -0.85 7.40
CA GLN A 635 14.31 -0.62 8.85
C GLN A 635 13.59 -1.78 9.52
N PHE A 636 14.32 -2.60 10.28
CA PHE A 636 13.80 -3.84 10.87
C PHE A 636 13.80 -3.83 12.38
N GLY A 637 14.37 -2.82 13.05
CA GLY A 637 14.42 -2.76 14.51
C GLY A 637 13.07 -3.05 15.21
N GLN A 638 11.93 -2.71 14.57
CA GLN A 638 10.59 -2.99 15.12
C GLN A 638 10.06 -4.42 14.88
N ILE A 639 10.59 -5.16 13.90
CA ILE A 639 10.05 -6.48 13.48
C ILE A 639 11.10 -7.59 13.43
N ILE A 640 12.33 -7.31 13.87
CA ILE A 640 13.45 -8.24 13.76
C ILE A 640 13.26 -9.54 14.56
N HIS A 641 12.57 -9.49 15.71
CA HIS A 641 12.17 -10.68 16.45
C HIS A 641 11.18 -11.53 15.65
N ALA A 642 10.18 -10.90 15.03
CA ALA A 642 9.21 -11.59 14.20
C ALA A 642 9.89 -12.25 12.98
N ILE A 643 10.89 -11.59 12.39
CA ILE A 643 11.70 -12.14 11.28
C ILE A 643 12.43 -13.41 11.71
N HIS A 644 13.05 -13.43 12.89
CA HIS A 644 13.68 -14.63 13.43
C HIS A 644 12.65 -15.74 13.66
N ASP A 645 11.49 -15.39 14.22
CA ASP A 645 10.43 -16.35 14.55
C ASP A 645 9.75 -16.98 13.32
N LEU A 646 9.91 -16.39 12.12
CA LEU A 646 9.48 -17.00 10.84
C LEU A 646 10.13 -18.37 10.61
N ASP A 647 11.31 -18.64 11.20
CA ASP A 647 12.10 -19.88 11.03
C ASP A 647 12.40 -20.19 9.54
N ALA A 648 12.54 -19.14 8.73
CA ALA A 648 13.01 -19.25 7.35
C ALA A 648 14.50 -19.63 7.34
N ASP A 649 14.89 -20.58 6.48
CA ASP A 649 16.28 -21.02 6.42
C ASP A 649 17.20 -19.92 5.86
N VAL A 650 16.68 -19.09 4.95
CA VAL A 650 17.37 -17.91 4.41
C VAL A 650 16.40 -16.75 4.24
N ILE A 651 16.71 -15.58 4.80
CA ILE A 651 16.00 -14.33 4.50
C ILE A 651 16.82 -13.44 3.57
N SER A 652 16.18 -12.78 2.61
CA SER A 652 16.80 -11.76 1.77
C SER A 652 16.18 -10.39 2.02
N ILE A 653 17.02 -9.36 2.18
CA ILE A 653 16.63 -8.04 2.67
C ILE A 653 17.25 -6.93 1.80
N GLU A 654 16.49 -5.86 1.56
CA GLU A 654 16.98 -4.65 0.89
C GLU A 654 17.92 -3.82 1.78
N THR A 655 19.16 -3.59 1.35
CA THR A 655 20.14 -2.82 2.15
C THR A 655 20.99 -1.83 1.37
N SER A 656 21.00 -1.87 0.03
CA SER A 656 21.96 -1.08 -0.73
C SER A 656 21.79 0.44 -0.55
N ARG A 657 20.56 0.90 -0.25
CA ARG A 657 20.21 2.30 -0.02
C ARG A 657 20.44 2.80 1.41
N SER A 658 20.57 1.89 2.38
CA SER A 658 20.82 2.25 3.77
C SER A 658 22.31 2.31 4.11
N HIS A 659 23.20 2.10 3.13
CA HIS A 659 24.66 2.13 3.30
C HIS A 659 25.19 1.23 4.45
N GLY A 660 24.45 0.17 4.82
CA GLY A 660 24.82 -0.73 5.90
C GLY A 660 24.59 -0.18 7.32
N ASP A 661 23.80 0.90 7.49
CA ASP A 661 23.33 1.33 8.81
C ASP A 661 22.33 0.33 9.42
N LEU A 662 21.63 -0.40 8.57
CA LEU A 662 20.74 -1.51 8.90
C LEU A 662 21.38 -2.64 9.68
N ILE A 663 22.70 -2.83 9.51
CA ILE A 663 23.44 -3.90 10.17
C ILE A 663 23.41 -3.72 11.69
N LYS A 664 23.23 -2.48 12.20
CA LYS A 664 23.08 -2.20 13.62
C LYS A 664 21.85 -2.89 14.23
N ASP A 665 20.76 -3.00 13.48
CA ASP A 665 19.55 -3.72 13.96
C ASP A 665 19.83 -5.22 14.18
N PHE A 666 20.86 -5.77 13.51
CA PHE A 666 21.35 -7.15 13.71
C PHE A 666 22.46 -7.24 14.75
N GLU A 667 23.02 -6.14 15.25
CA GLU A 667 24.00 -6.18 16.35
C GLU A 667 23.33 -6.51 17.68
N ASP A 668 22.08 -6.10 17.86
CA ASP A 668 21.30 -6.31 19.09
C ASP A 668 20.69 -7.72 19.19
N ILE A 669 20.71 -8.50 18.10
CA ILE A 669 20.15 -9.86 18.03
C ILE A 669 21.18 -10.80 17.42
N ASN A 670 21.51 -11.87 18.14
CA ASN A 670 22.36 -12.94 17.61
C ASN A 670 21.59 -13.77 16.56
N TYR A 671 21.49 -13.25 15.34
CA TYR A 671 20.79 -13.88 14.23
C TYR A 671 21.56 -15.12 13.73
N ASP A 672 20.97 -16.30 13.87
CA ASP A 672 21.61 -17.59 13.64
C ASP A 672 21.10 -18.34 12.40
N LEU A 673 20.25 -17.69 11.59
CA LEU A 673 19.67 -18.21 10.35
C LEU A 673 20.40 -17.64 9.11
N GLY A 674 20.14 -18.19 7.92
CA GLY A 674 20.70 -17.67 6.68
C GLY A 674 20.19 -16.26 6.35
N ILE A 675 21.05 -15.41 5.78
CA ILE A 675 20.71 -14.03 5.44
C ILE A 675 21.43 -13.54 4.19
N GLY A 676 20.68 -12.88 3.30
CA GLY A 676 21.16 -12.24 2.08
C GLY A 676 20.89 -10.75 2.11
N LEU A 677 21.92 -9.96 2.38
CA LEU A 677 21.80 -8.50 2.34
C LEU A 677 22.01 -8.00 0.91
N GLY A 678 21.03 -7.27 0.39
CA GLY A 678 21.03 -6.78 -0.99
C GLY A 678 22.22 -5.86 -1.27
N VAL A 679 23.08 -6.25 -2.22
CA VAL A 679 24.31 -5.52 -2.57
C VAL A 679 24.17 -4.65 -3.81
N TYR A 680 23.00 -4.69 -4.47
CA TYR A 680 22.74 -3.97 -5.72
C TYR A 680 21.37 -3.27 -5.67
N ASP A 681 21.36 -1.93 -5.76
CA ASP A 681 20.14 -1.09 -5.86
C ASP A 681 19.44 -1.34 -7.20
N ILE A 682 18.45 -2.22 -7.18
CA ILE A 682 17.69 -2.57 -8.37
C ILE A 682 16.78 -1.45 -8.84
N HIS A 683 16.58 -0.35 -8.09
CA HIS A 683 15.72 0.76 -8.49
C HIS A 683 16.49 1.86 -9.25
N SER A 684 17.80 1.73 -9.34
CA SER A 684 18.67 2.57 -10.16
C SER A 684 19.06 1.85 -11.45
N PRO A 685 19.07 2.53 -12.62
CA PRO A 685 19.64 1.97 -13.84
C PRO A 685 21.18 1.94 -13.83
N ARG A 686 21.83 2.48 -12.78
CA ARG A 686 23.29 2.51 -12.65
C ARG A 686 23.81 1.10 -12.36
N ILE A 687 24.85 0.70 -13.09
CA ILE A 687 25.59 -0.54 -12.83
C ILE A 687 26.54 -0.30 -11.65
N PRO A 688 26.47 -1.12 -10.58
CA PRO A 688 27.42 -1.02 -9.47
C PRO A 688 28.82 -1.45 -9.92
N THR A 689 29.86 -0.88 -9.32
CA THR A 689 31.23 -1.34 -9.53
C THR A 689 31.55 -2.56 -8.68
N GLU A 690 32.59 -3.29 -9.04
CA GLU A 690 33.03 -4.46 -8.28
C GLU A 690 33.47 -4.08 -6.84
N ASP A 691 34.09 -2.90 -6.69
CA ASP A 691 34.50 -2.36 -5.40
C ASP A 691 33.29 -2.01 -4.52
N GLU A 692 32.21 -1.48 -5.10
CA GLU A 692 30.97 -1.18 -4.37
C GLU A 692 30.33 -2.47 -3.83
N ILE A 693 30.20 -3.50 -4.68
CA ILE A 693 29.69 -4.82 -4.26
C ILE A 693 30.58 -5.41 -3.18
N THR A 694 31.90 -5.40 -3.39
CA THR A 694 32.87 -5.95 -2.44
C THR A 694 32.81 -5.24 -1.09
N THR A 695 32.66 -3.92 -1.09
CA THR A 695 32.52 -3.12 0.12
C THR A 695 31.25 -3.48 0.88
N ALA A 696 30.12 -3.64 0.19
CA ALA A 696 28.85 -4.06 0.79
C ALA A 696 28.95 -5.47 1.41
N ILE A 697 29.58 -6.43 0.71
CA ILE A 697 29.84 -7.78 1.23
C ILE A 697 30.70 -7.71 2.50
N ASN A 698 31.85 -7.03 2.45
CA ASN A 698 32.76 -6.94 3.60
C ASN A 698 32.09 -6.28 4.80
N ARG A 699 31.27 -5.24 4.57
CA ARG A 699 30.52 -4.57 5.62
C ARG A 699 29.52 -5.52 6.30
N SER A 700 28.85 -6.36 5.52
CA SER A 700 27.90 -7.36 6.02
C SER A 700 28.60 -8.45 6.85
N LEU A 701 29.75 -8.93 6.37
CA LEU A 701 30.56 -9.95 7.04
C LEU A 701 31.23 -9.49 8.35
N GLN A 702 31.12 -8.21 8.71
CA GLN A 702 31.60 -7.73 10.03
C GLN A 702 30.70 -8.21 11.17
N GLN A 703 29.41 -8.45 10.91
CA GLN A 703 28.45 -8.87 11.94
C GLN A 703 27.80 -10.23 11.65
N ILE A 704 27.71 -10.62 10.38
CA ILE A 704 27.07 -11.86 9.98
C ILE A 704 28.15 -12.94 9.77
N ASP A 705 27.94 -14.12 10.38
CA ASP A 705 28.76 -15.29 10.11
C ASP A 705 28.76 -15.60 8.61
N ARG A 706 29.95 -15.67 8.02
CA ARG A 706 30.15 -15.92 6.59
C ARG A 706 29.40 -17.17 6.09
N SER A 707 29.30 -18.20 6.94
CA SER A 707 28.60 -19.45 6.63
C SER A 707 27.07 -19.33 6.57
N LEU A 708 26.51 -18.18 6.94
CA LEU A 708 25.09 -17.83 6.86
C LEU A 708 24.80 -16.81 5.75
N PHE A 709 25.83 -16.18 5.18
CA PHE A 709 25.66 -15.04 4.28
C PHE A 709 25.46 -15.47 2.81
N TRP A 710 24.43 -14.89 2.18
CA TRP A 710 24.09 -15.02 0.77
C TRP A 710 24.33 -13.69 0.05
N VAL A 711 24.57 -13.74 -1.25
CA VAL A 711 24.77 -12.54 -2.07
C VAL A 711 23.69 -12.45 -3.15
N ASN A 712 22.89 -11.39 -3.09
CA ASN A 712 21.77 -11.14 -3.99
C ASN A 712 21.59 -9.62 -4.26
N PRO A 713 20.85 -9.25 -5.31
CA PRO A 713 20.32 -7.89 -5.48
C PRO A 713 19.34 -7.52 -4.37
N ASP A 714 19.01 -6.23 -4.22
CA ASP A 714 18.02 -5.75 -3.25
C ASP A 714 16.65 -6.43 -3.43
N CYS A 715 16.13 -6.49 -4.65
CA CYS A 715 14.78 -6.98 -4.94
C CYS A 715 14.72 -7.64 -6.34
N GLY A 716 13.51 -7.97 -6.81
CA GLY A 716 13.27 -8.49 -8.16
C GLY A 716 13.67 -7.52 -9.29
N LEU A 717 14.06 -8.06 -10.44
CA LEU A 717 14.65 -7.31 -11.56
C LEU A 717 13.63 -6.94 -12.65
N LYS A 718 12.34 -7.14 -12.39
CA LYS A 718 11.20 -6.86 -13.29
C LYS A 718 11.22 -5.47 -13.94
N THR A 719 11.69 -4.45 -13.22
CA THR A 719 11.65 -3.05 -13.68
C THR A 719 12.91 -2.59 -14.41
N ARG A 720 13.96 -3.42 -14.45
CA ARG A 720 15.23 -3.12 -15.10
C ARG A 720 15.25 -3.57 -16.55
N LYS A 721 16.25 -3.11 -17.33
CA LYS A 721 16.48 -3.62 -18.68
C LYS A 721 17.44 -4.81 -18.65
N GLU A 722 17.37 -5.62 -19.68
CA GLU A 722 18.14 -6.86 -19.77
C GLU A 722 19.67 -6.64 -19.79
N ASP A 723 20.12 -5.65 -20.56
CA ASP A 723 21.51 -5.21 -20.63
C ASP A 723 22.02 -4.75 -19.26
N GLU A 724 21.23 -3.92 -18.57
CA GLU A 724 21.54 -3.45 -17.21
C GLU A 724 21.69 -4.63 -16.23
N VAL A 725 20.76 -5.59 -16.29
CA VAL A 725 20.74 -6.78 -15.42
C VAL A 725 21.94 -7.69 -15.66
N LYS A 726 22.24 -8.01 -16.92
CA LYS A 726 23.36 -8.89 -17.25
C LYS A 726 24.68 -8.33 -16.76
N GLU A 727 24.91 -7.04 -16.96
CA GLU A 727 26.14 -6.38 -16.53
C GLU A 727 26.25 -6.34 -15.01
N ALA A 728 25.21 -5.88 -14.31
CA ALA A 728 25.21 -5.78 -12.85
C ALA A 728 25.39 -7.14 -12.16
N LEU A 729 24.70 -8.19 -12.64
CA LEU A 729 24.85 -9.54 -12.08
C LEU A 729 26.22 -10.16 -12.37
N THR A 730 26.81 -9.85 -13.53
CA THR A 730 28.18 -10.29 -13.85
C THR A 730 29.20 -9.65 -12.90
N VAL A 731 29.07 -8.35 -12.61
CA VAL A 731 29.91 -7.67 -11.62
C VAL A 731 29.74 -8.31 -10.24
N LEU A 732 28.49 -8.57 -9.83
CA LEU A 732 28.19 -9.21 -8.55
C LEU A 732 28.86 -10.57 -8.41
N VAL A 733 28.70 -11.46 -9.39
CA VAL A 733 29.30 -12.81 -9.34
C VAL A 733 30.83 -12.75 -9.38
N ASN A 734 31.42 -11.83 -10.14
CA ASN A 734 32.87 -11.65 -10.16
C ASN A 734 33.44 -11.21 -8.81
N ALA A 735 32.78 -10.25 -8.14
CA ALA A 735 33.16 -9.82 -6.78
C ALA A 735 33.14 -10.99 -5.79
N VAL A 736 32.08 -11.81 -5.84
CA VAL A 736 31.96 -13.00 -4.98
C VAL A 736 33.02 -14.04 -5.28
N ARG A 737 33.33 -14.28 -6.56
CA ARG A 737 34.39 -15.22 -6.96
C ARG A 737 35.74 -14.83 -6.36
N LYS A 738 36.12 -13.54 -6.44
CA LYS A 738 37.35 -13.05 -5.79
C LYS A 738 37.33 -13.26 -4.27
N LYS A 739 36.18 -13.03 -3.61
CA LYS A 739 36.05 -13.28 -2.17
C LYS A 739 36.12 -14.73 -1.75
N ARG A 740 35.71 -15.67 -2.60
CA ARG A 740 35.91 -17.11 -2.36
C ARG A 740 37.39 -17.48 -2.44
N GLU A 741 38.11 -16.93 -3.42
CA GLU A 741 39.55 -17.18 -3.64
C GLU A 741 40.42 -16.65 -2.49
N GLU A 742 40.15 -15.43 -1.98
CA GLU A 742 40.86 -14.85 -0.84
C GLU A 742 40.77 -15.70 0.44
N ASN A 743 39.61 -16.30 0.70
CA ASN A 743 39.41 -17.14 1.88
C ASN A 743 40.19 -18.47 1.80
N ASN A 744 40.20 -19.09 0.61
CA ASN A 744 40.98 -20.31 0.36
C ASN A 744 42.49 -20.08 0.51
N ALA A 745 42.99 -18.87 0.21
CA ALA A 745 44.39 -18.50 0.40
C ALA A 745 44.76 -18.21 1.87
N THR A 746 43.77 -17.96 2.74
CA THR A 746 43.97 -17.66 4.16
C THR A 746 43.81 -18.91 5.05
N THR A 747 43.17 -19.96 4.53
CA THR A 747 42.89 -21.23 5.21
C THR A 747 43.79 -22.39 4.75
N ALA A 748 44.55 -22.21 3.66
CA ALA A 748 45.67 -23.07 3.25
C ALA A 748 46.98 -22.60 3.88
#